data_AF-A0A7S6U2A0-F1
#
_entry.id   AF-A0A7S6U2A0-F1
#
_cell.length_a   1.000
_cell.length_b   1.000
_cell.length_c   1.000
_cell.angle_alpha   90.00
_cell.angle_beta   90.00
_cell.angle_gamma   90.00
#
_symmetry.space_group_name_H-M   'P 1'
#
loop_
_entity.id
_entity.type
_entity.pdbx_description
1 polymer ?
#
loop_
_entity_poly.entity_id
_entity_poly.type
_entity_poly.pdbx_seq_one_letter_code
_entity_poly.pdbx_strand_id
1 'polypeptide(L)'
;MLICPQCTFENPSYNKFCQSCGASLTHKVCPECSAEVPVNEQLCHNCGAECGKVWQAIISVTQKGHEDGEFIPREEKAENYQETSPGAGISLSHLTLGSYLDQEQRYQLLEPISDINKAQMWVKVLDCQPYQISPIESILANQTQGLVMPSVEINRVSPLAQAYIALHCQSHLGIPAIHDVWEQDNIQVLLIEDRSHWQCLLDLWVVKTTSNLEILRYLEQMSRLWEALEVVNCRQSLLKLDNLRLDADHKLGLERLYVDALNETKNQVAGKTLTIPQQVLSIQALGEVWQALFIESQRTCFGSLVEILDHLKLGKIQTVAQLRSHLQGMITDLKTPITPIADPIKGDTVAPTILQSYDLPNVFPSMALSSLENAAGTDVGKKRNCNEDYFGIQTKISELELPNQRILEFRGLYILCDGMGGHAGGEVASELAVNTIKDYFDQHWTNQIPTEEEICEAVYLANQAVYELNQQQLRLGLKRMGTTLVMLLIQGTQAAVAHVGDSRLYRLTLHRGLEQVTIDHEVGQREISRGVDASIAYSRSDAYQLTQALGPRNQNAISPDVKFFTITEDSLLLLVSDGLSDNDLLEIYGQNYLIPLLHSDSNLEQGVRELIDLANQYNGHDNITVILVRAKVCPNMNS
;
A
#
# COMPACT_ATOMS: atom_id res chain seq x y z
N MET A 1 -8.54 4.19 24.92
CA MET A 1 -9.76 4.32 24.08
C MET A 1 -9.80 3.11 23.16
N LEU A 2 -10.99 2.58 22.85
CA LEU A 2 -11.19 1.47 21.91
C LEU A 2 -11.68 2.01 20.57
N ILE A 3 -10.99 1.69 19.49
CA ILE A 3 -11.39 2.00 18.13
C ILE A 3 -12.27 0.89 17.61
N CYS A 4 -13.48 1.25 17.18
CA CYS A 4 -14.36 0.29 16.56
C CYS A 4 -13.73 -0.21 15.24
N PRO A 5 -13.58 -1.53 15.04
CA PRO A 5 -13.03 -2.07 13.80
C PRO A 5 -13.95 -1.86 12.59
N GLN A 6 -15.25 -1.56 12.79
CA GLN A 6 -16.22 -1.37 11.71
C GLN A 6 -16.41 0.10 11.31
N CYS A 7 -16.38 1.04 12.24
CA CYS A 7 -16.70 2.45 11.95
C CYS A 7 -15.66 3.45 12.49
N THR A 8 -14.53 2.95 13.00
CA THR A 8 -13.40 3.71 13.58
C THR A 8 -13.77 4.67 14.74
N PHE A 9 -15.03 4.71 15.17
CA PHE A 9 -15.48 5.53 16.28
C PHE A 9 -14.72 5.21 17.56
N GLU A 10 -14.29 6.25 18.27
CA GLU A 10 -13.58 6.11 19.54
C GLU A 10 -14.55 5.83 20.68
N ASN A 11 -14.37 4.69 21.34
CA ASN A 11 -15.17 4.25 22.46
C ASN A 11 -14.36 4.32 23.75
N PRO A 12 -15.02 4.61 24.89
CA PRO A 12 -14.43 4.37 26.20
C PRO A 12 -13.98 2.91 26.37
N SER A 13 -12.90 2.67 27.12
CA SER A 13 -12.29 1.33 27.28
C SER A 13 -13.18 0.29 27.96
N TYR A 14 -14.22 0.73 28.67
CA TYR A 14 -15.17 -0.16 29.34
C TYR A 14 -16.35 -0.61 28.44
N ASN A 15 -16.44 -0.11 27.21
CA ASN A 15 -17.54 -0.45 26.32
C ASN A 15 -17.36 -1.82 25.67
N LYS A 16 -18.41 -2.64 25.72
CA LYS A 16 -18.46 -3.94 25.04
C LYS A 16 -18.94 -3.86 23.59
N PHE A 17 -19.65 -2.79 23.25
CA PHE A 17 -20.19 -2.53 21.93
C PHE A 17 -19.87 -1.09 21.52
N CYS A 18 -19.68 -0.87 20.23
CA CYS A 18 -19.49 0.44 19.65
C CYS A 18 -20.72 1.31 19.88
N GLN A 19 -20.55 2.53 20.39
CA GLN A 19 -21.66 3.47 20.61
C GLN A 19 -22.24 4.05 19.32
N SER A 20 -21.49 3.96 18.21
CA SER A 20 -21.90 4.47 16.90
C SER A 20 -22.61 3.39 16.07
N CYS A 21 -21.98 2.24 15.82
CA CYS A 21 -22.54 1.20 14.93
C CYS A 21 -23.04 -0.07 15.66
N GLY A 22 -22.85 -0.20 16.97
CA GLY A 22 -23.27 -1.39 17.73
C GLY A 22 -22.37 -2.62 17.60
N ALA A 23 -21.29 -2.56 16.82
CA ALA A 23 -20.33 -3.66 16.67
C ALA A 23 -19.76 -4.14 18.01
N SER A 24 -19.50 -5.45 18.15
CA SER A 24 -18.79 -5.97 19.32
C SER A 24 -17.36 -5.44 19.38
N LEU A 25 -16.94 -4.97 20.56
CA LEU A 25 -15.56 -4.57 20.86
C LEU A 25 -14.81 -5.64 21.66
N THR A 26 -15.47 -6.79 21.90
CA THR A 26 -14.92 -7.90 22.69
C THR A 26 -14.79 -9.18 21.87
N HIS A 27 -15.41 -9.23 20.70
CA HIS A 27 -15.37 -10.35 19.77
C HIS A 27 -15.05 -9.83 18.36
N LYS A 28 -14.31 -10.63 17.61
CA LYS A 28 -14.01 -10.47 16.18
C LYS A 28 -14.70 -11.58 15.39
N VAL A 29 -14.85 -11.38 14.09
CA VAL A 29 -15.47 -12.37 13.20
C VAL A 29 -14.37 -13.20 12.53
N CYS A 30 -14.49 -14.53 12.59
CA CYS A 30 -13.57 -15.43 11.89
C CYS A 30 -13.70 -15.26 10.37
N PRO A 31 -12.60 -15.05 9.62
CA PRO A 31 -12.66 -14.84 8.18
C PRO A 31 -13.08 -16.08 7.39
N GLU A 32 -12.86 -17.28 7.93
CA GLU A 32 -13.15 -18.53 7.22
C GLU A 32 -14.58 -19.06 7.46
N CYS A 33 -15.10 -18.93 8.68
CA CYS A 33 -16.38 -19.54 9.06
C CYS A 33 -17.39 -18.57 9.69
N SER A 34 -17.04 -17.29 9.79
CA SER A 34 -17.89 -16.22 10.32
C SER A 34 -18.33 -16.38 11.79
N ALA A 35 -17.73 -17.31 12.54
CA ALA A 35 -17.98 -17.45 13.98
C ALA A 35 -17.47 -16.22 14.75
N GLU A 36 -18.18 -15.83 15.81
CA GLU A 36 -17.73 -14.79 16.74
C GLU A 36 -16.66 -15.37 17.66
N VAL A 37 -15.43 -14.86 17.54
CA VAL A 37 -14.26 -15.30 18.31
C VAL A 37 -13.89 -14.19 19.31
N PRO A 38 -13.67 -14.47 20.60
CA PRO A 38 -13.17 -13.48 21.54
C PRO A 38 -11.86 -12.83 21.04
N VAL A 39 -11.69 -11.52 21.27
CA VAL A 39 -10.52 -10.80 20.75
C VAL A 39 -9.19 -11.34 21.31
N ASN A 40 -9.22 -11.90 22.52
CA ASN A 40 -8.09 -12.52 23.22
C ASN A 40 -7.81 -13.98 22.84
N GLU A 41 -8.52 -14.55 21.85
CA GLU A 41 -8.21 -15.88 21.31
C GLU A 41 -7.39 -15.79 20.02
N GLN A 42 -6.32 -16.59 19.92
CA GLN A 42 -5.53 -16.67 18.69
C GLN A 42 -6.26 -17.44 17.57
N LEU A 43 -6.94 -18.54 17.93
CA LEU A 43 -7.54 -19.48 16.97
C LEU A 43 -9.06 -19.47 17.09
N CYS A 44 -9.75 -19.65 15.97
CA CYS A 44 -11.19 -19.86 15.96
C CYS A 44 -11.54 -21.21 16.60
N HIS A 45 -12.39 -21.20 17.63
CA HIS A 45 -12.89 -22.42 18.27
C HIS A 45 -13.73 -23.32 17.34
N ASN A 46 -14.23 -22.80 16.21
CA ASN A 46 -15.08 -23.54 15.29
C ASN A 46 -14.29 -24.21 14.14
N CYS A 47 -13.41 -23.48 13.44
CA CYS A 47 -12.66 -24.02 12.29
C CYS A 47 -11.14 -24.12 12.51
N GLY A 48 -10.61 -23.58 13.59
CA GLY A 48 -9.17 -23.57 13.88
C GLY A 48 -8.36 -22.49 13.15
N ALA A 49 -9.00 -21.62 12.35
CA ALA A 49 -8.33 -20.53 11.64
C ALA A 49 -7.67 -19.52 12.59
N GLU A 50 -6.52 -18.97 12.21
CA GLU A 50 -5.88 -17.87 12.94
C GLU A 50 -6.71 -16.58 12.82
N CYS A 51 -7.15 -16.08 13.97
CA CYS A 51 -7.95 -14.85 14.07
C CYS A 51 -7.28 -13.82 15.00
N GLY A 52 -6.23 -14.20 15.72
CA GLY A 52 -5.45 -13.34 16.62
C GLY A 52 -4.66 -12.27 15.90
N LYS A 53 -4.53 -11.08 16.52
CA LYS A 53 -3.55 -10.08 16.08
C LYS A 53 -2.22 -10.39 16.78
N VAL A 54 -1.27 -10.92 16.03
CA VAL A 54 0.03 -11.37 16.55
C VAL A 54 1.12 -10.35 16.19
N TRP A 55 1.98 -10.07 17.16
CA TRP A 55 3.14 -9.20 17.00
C TRP A 55 4.42 -9.93 17.39
N GLN A 56 5.54 -9.47 16.84
CA GLN A 56 6.86 -9.89 17.28
C GLN A 56 7.35 -8.94 18.37
N ALA A 57 7.56 -9.47 19.57
CA ALA A 57 8.14 -8.74 20.69
C ALA A 57 9.66 -8.88 20.72
N ILE A 58 10.34 -7.76 20.92
CA ILE A 58 11.77 -7.61 21.11
C ILE A 58 11.99 -7.20 22.57
N ILE A 59 12.55 -8.09 23.38
CA ILE A 59 12.72 -7.86 24.81
C ILE A 59 14.21 -7.70 25.12
N SER A 60 14.59 -6.64 25.81
CA SER A 60 15.98 -6.33 26.21
C SER A 60 16.06 -6.13 27.72
N VAL A 61 17.14 -6.61 28.35
CA VAL A 61 17.33 -6.54 29.82
C VAL A 61 18.51 -5.66 30.16
N THR A 62 18.29 -4.59 30.93
CA THR A 62 19.35 -3.68 31.39
C THR A 62 19.94 -4.16 32.74
N GLN A 63 21.14 -4.73 32.73
CA GLN A 63 21.86 -5.06 33.97
C GLN A 63 22.48 -3.79 34.57
N LYS A 64 22.03 -3.36 35.76
CA LYS A 64 22.76 -2.33 36.54
C LYS A 64 24.07 -2.92 37.07
N GLY A 65 25.18 -2.24 36.81
CA GLY A 65 26.49 -2.60 37.34
C GLY A 65 26.50 -2.61 38.87
N HIS A 66 27.10 -3.66 39.44
CA HIS A 66 27.50 -3.70 40.84
C HIS A 66 28.51 -2.57 41.10
N GLU A 67 28.13 -1.58 41.93
CA GLU A 67 29.09 -0.75 42.65
C GLU A 67 29.35 -1.37 44.02
N ASP A 68 30.63 -1.54 44.33
CA ASP A 68 31.18 -2.01 45.61
C ASP A 68 30.66 -1.18 46.80
N GLY A 69 30.33 -1.82 47.93
CA GLY A 69 30.07 -1.07 49.16
C GLY A 69 29.45 -1.84 50.33
N GLU A 70 30.33 -2.40 51.18
CA GLU A 70 30.18 -2.67 52.62
C GLU A 70 29.29 -3.81 53.14
N PHE A 71 30.01 -4.85 53.57
CA PHE A 71 29.65 -5.82 54.60
C PHE A 71 29.30 -5.15 55.95
N ILE A 72 28.12 -5.45 56.51
CA ILE A 72 27.86 -5.38 57.96
C ILE A 72 27.12 -6.67 58.39
N PRO A 73 27.55 -7.40 59.44
CA PRO A 73 26.95 -8.68 59.81
C PRO A 73 25.86 -8.61 60.90
N ARG A 74 24.84 -9.47 60.73
CA ARG A 74 23.93 -10.15 61.70
C ARG A 74 23.02 -9.33 62.64
N GLU A 75 21.73 -9.70 62.68
CA GLU A 75 21.12 -10.44 63.80
C GLU A 75 19.72 -11.00 63.45
N GLU A 76 19.45 -12.22 63.92
CA GLU A 76 18.13 -12.89 63.85
C GLU A 76 17.15 -12.24 64.83
N LYS A 77 15.88 -12.07 64.42
CA LYS A 77 14.72 -12.28 65.30
C LYS A 77 13.42 -12.45 64.51
N ALA A 78 12.64 -13.42 64.98
CA ALA A 78 11.40 -13.89 64.40
C ALA A 78 10.19 -13.01 64.77
N GLU A 79 9.12 -13.25 64.00
CA GLU A 79 7.70 -13.06 64.28
C GLU A 79 6.98 -11.78 63.78
N ASN A 80 6.18 -12.04 62.73
CA ASN A 80 4.75 -11.73 62.59
C ASN A 80 4.31 -10.27 62.37
N TYR A 81 4.18 -9.86 61.10
CA TYR A 81 3.08 -9.00 60.65
C TYR A 81 2.71 -9.36 59.20
N GLN A 82 1.45 -9.75 59.01
CA GLN A 82 0.80 -9.77 57.70
C GLN A 82 0.55 -8.33 57.28
N GLU A 83 1.33 -7.83 56.32
CA GLU A 83 0.93 -6.70 55.48
C GLU A 83 0.95 -7.15 54.02
N THR A 84 -0.26 -7.19 53.44
CA THR A 84 -0.51 -7.31 52.02
C THR A 84 -0.09 -6.02 51.32
N SER A 85 1.05 -6.05 50.64
CA SER A 85 1.46 -4.98 49.71
C SER A 85 1.04 -5.35 48.28
N PRO A 86 0.25 -4.51 47.57
CA PRO A 86 -0.04 -4.68 46.16
C PRO A 86 1.09 -4.05 45.34
N GLY A 87 1.88 -4.87 44.65
CA GLY A 87 2.96 -4.39 43.78
C GLY A 87 4.06 -5.41 43.60
N ALA A 88 3.75 -6.54 42.96
CA ALA A 88 4.76 -7.47 42.49
C ALA A 88 5.14 -7.08 41.05
N GLY A 89 6.35 -6.57 40.85
CA GLY A 89 6.91 -6.31 39.51
C GLY A 89 7.06 -7.58 38.68
N ILE A 90 7.13 -7.44 37.36
CA ILE A 90 7.22 -8.57 36.43
C ILE A 90 8.68 -9.04 36.39
N SER A 91 8.94 -10.28 36.83
CA SER A 91 10.27 -10.89 36.77
C SER A 91 10.36 -11.88 35.60
N LEU A 92 11.35 -11.72 34.72
CA LEU A 92 11.58 -12.58 33.54
C LEU A 92 11.69 -14.07 33.86
N SER A 93 12.10 -14.44 35.08
CA SER A 93 12.17 -15.85 35.50
C SER A 93 10.80 -16.50 35.74
N HIS A 94 9.72 -15.72 35.74
CA HIS A 94 8.35 -16.17 35.96
C HIS A 94 7.47 -16.08 34.71
N LEU A 95 7.99 -15.58 33.58
CA LEU A 95 7.25 -15.49 32.32
C LEU A 95 7.24 -16.85 31.62
N THR A 96 6.11 -17.55 31.71
CA THR A 96 5.84 -18.83 31.02
C THR A 96 4.91 -18.61 29.83
N LEU A 97 4.70 -19.66 29.01
CA LEU A 97 3.68 -19.63 27.96
C LEU A 97 2.34 -19.17 28.54
N GLY A 98 1.70 -18.20 27.89
CA GLY A 98 0.42 -17.61 28.34
C GLY A 98 0.54 -16.52 29.40
N SER A 99 1.74 -16.19 29.90
CA SER A 99 1.97 -15.01 30.74
C SER A 99 1.88 -13.71 29.93
N TYR A 100 1.61 -12.59 30.59
CA TYR A 100 1.52 -11.27 29.95
C TYR A 100 2.82 -10.48 30.11
N LEU A 101 3.20 -9.71 29.07
CA LEU A 101 4.39 -8.86 29.07
C LEU A 101 4.18 -7.49 29.76
N ASP A 102 2.92 -7.13 30.00
CA ASP A 102 2.51 -5.84 30.53
C ASP A 102 1.52 -6.01 31.70
N GLN A 103 1.42 -4.98 32.55
CA GLN A 103 0.51 -4.98 33.70
C GLN A 103 -0.97 -4.93 33.30
N GLU A 104 -1.28 -4.40 32.12
CA GLU A 104 -2.66 -4.27 31.61
C GLU A 104 -3.20 -5.60 31.05
N GLN A 105 -2.37 -6.65 31.03
CA GLN A 105 -2.68 -7.96 30.48
C GLN A 105 -3.12 -7.89 29.01
N ARG A 106 -2.48 -7.03 28.22
CA ARG A 106 -2.75 -6.87 26.81
C ARG A 106 -1.96 -7.84 25.95
N TYR A 107 -0.66 -7.99 26.18
CA TYR A 107 0.24 -8.73 25.31
C TYR A 107 0.61 -10.08 25.92
N GLN A 108 -0.03 -11.14 25.43
CA GLN A 108 0.14 -12.50 25.94
C GLN A 108 1.22 -13.26 25.17
N LEU A 109 2.13 -13.94 25.87
CA LEU A 109 3.17 -14.78 25.28
C LEU A 109 2.58 -16.01 24.59
N LEU A 110 2.89 -16.18 23.31
CA LEU A 110 2.53 -17.36 22.49
C LEU A 110 3.63 -18.42 22.44
N GLU A 111 4.84 -18.08 22.89
CA GLU A 111 5.96 -19.00 22.97
C GLU A 111 6.78 -18.80 24.24
N PRO A 112 7.43 -19.87 24.75
CA PRO A 112 8.28 -19.75 25.93
C PRO A 112 9.53 -18.93 25.61
N ILE A 113 9.95 -18.12 26.59
CA ILE A 113 11.19 -17.36 26.50
C ILE A 113 12.39 -18.31 26.56
N SER A 114 13.12 -18.42 25.44
CA SER A 114 14.31 -19.26 25.32
C SER A 114 15.57 -18.49 25.74
N ASP A 115 16.35 -19.03 26.68
CA ASP A 115 17.58 -18.46 27.27
C ASP A 115 17.43 -17.06 27.91
N ILE A 116 17.01 -17.03 29.18
CA ILE A 116 16.92 -15.81 30.03
C ILE A 116 18.28 -15.07 30.14
N ASN A 117 19.39 -15.74 29.83
CA ASN A 117 20.74 -15.18 29.89
C ASN A 117 21.13 -14.33 28.66
N LYS A 118 20.30 -14.26 27.61
CA LYS A 118 20.58 -13.41 26.44
C LYS A 118 20.19 -11.96 26.73
N ALA A 119 21.05 -11.02 26.32
CA ALA A 119 20.81 -9.58 26.50
C ALA A 119 19.57 -9.07 25.72
N GLN A 120 19.20 -9.77 24.64
CA GLN A 120 18.04 -9.49 23.82
C GLN A 120 17.40 -10.79 23.34
N MET A 121 16.07 -10.86 23.43
CA MET A 121 15.26 -12.01 23.07
C MET A 121 14.06 -11.59 22.24
N TRP A 122 13.46 -12.56 21.55
CA TRP A 122 12.44 -12.32 20.55
C TRP A 122 11.36 -13.36 20.70
N VAL A 123 10.12 -12.92 20.89
CA VAL A 123 8.99 -13.82 21.12
C VAL A 123 7.71 -13.31 20.45
N LYS A 124 6.87 -14.20 19.97
CA LYS A 124 5.54 -13.88 19.47
C LYS A 124 4.58 -13.60 20.62
N VAL A 125 3.78 -12.55 20.45
CA VAL A 125 2.76 -12.16 21.41
C VAL A 125 1.42 -11.94 20.73
N LEU A 126 0.36 -12.35 21.41
CA LEU A 126 -1.02 -12.05 21.04
C LEU A 126 -1.43 -10.72 21.67
N ASP A 127 -1.94 -9.80 20.85
CA ASP A 127 -2.65 -8.62 21.34
C ASP A 127 -4.07 -9.02 21.73
N CYS A 128 -4.33 -9.09 23.04
CA CYS A 128 -5.62 -9.43 23.62
C CYS A 128 -6.59 -8.24 23.63
N GLN A 129 -6.12 -7.03 23.29
CA GLN A 129 -6.92 -5.81 23.19
C GLN A 129 -6.61 -5.07 21.87
N PRO A 130 -6.80 -5.73 20.71
CA PRO A 130 -6.35 -5.20 19.40
C PRO A 130 -7.08 -3.94 18.94
N TYR A 131 -8.21 -3.61 19.59
CA TYR A 131 -8.99 -2.41 19.32
C TYR A 131 -8.52 -1.22 20.18
N GLN A 132 -7.61 -1.41 21.14
CA GLN A 132 -7.01 -0.31 21.88
C GLN A 132 -5.84 0.27 21.09
N ILE A 133 -5.86 1.58 20.82
CA ILE A 133 -4.71 2.28 20.23
C ILE A 133 -3.52 2.18 21.18
N SER A 134 -2.36 1.79 20.66
CA SER A 134 -1.12 1.82 21.45
C SER A 134 -0.63 3.26 21.67
N PRO A 135 0.10 3.55 22.76
CA PRO A 135 0.73 4.85 22.97
C PRO A 135 1.57 5.31 21.76
N ILE A 136 2.30 4.39 21.12
CA ILE A 136 3.14 4.72 19.96
C ILE A 136 2.32 5.02 18.71
N GLU A 137 1.27 4.27 18.43
CA GLU A 137 0.36 4.57 17.31
C GLU A 137 -0.25 5.97 17.48
N SER A 138 -0.63 6.35 18.71
CA SER A 138 -1.13 7.70 19.00
C SER A 138 -0.07 8.79 18.77
N ILE A 139 1.17 8.55 19.19
CA ILE A 139 2.29 9.49 18.99
C ILE A 139 2.60 9.66 17.50
N LEU A 140 2.64 8.56 16.74
CA LEU A 140 2.94 8.58 15.31
C LEU A 140 1.84 9.30 14.53
N ALA A 141 0.57 9.07 14.87
CA ALA A 141 -0.57 9.77 14.25
C ALA A 141 -0.50 11.29 14.45
N ASN A 142 -0.10 11.75 15.64
CA ASN A 142 0.06 13.19 15.93
C ASN A 142 1.23 13.83 15.16
N GLN A 143 2.32 13.08 14.93
CA GLN A 143 3.46 13.56 14.13
C GLN A 143 3.09 13.75 12.66
N THR A 144 2.25 12.87 12.10
CA THR A 144 1.79 12.99 10.70
C THR A 144 0.88 14.20 10.49
N GLN A 145 0.24 14.71 11.54
CA GLN A 145 -0.65 15.88 11.53
C GLN A 145 0.08 17.22 11.78
N GLY A 146 1.41 17.24 11.88
CA GLY A 146 2.20 18.48 12.01
C GLY A 146 2.12 19.15 13.38
N LEU A 147 1.60 18.47 14.41
CA LEU A 147 1.55 18.96 15.78
C LEU A 147 2.89 18.68 16.48
N VAL A 148 3.56 19.72 16.98
CA VAL A 148 4.83 19.59 17.72
C VAL A 148 4.57 19.01 19.11
N MET A 149 5.20 17.87 19.44
CA MET A 149 5.21 17.34 20.81
C MET A 149 6.48 17.71 21.58
N PRO A 150 6.40 17.82 22.92
CA PRO A 150 7.54 18.13 23.79
C PRO A 150 8.58 17.00 23.76
N SER A 151 9.83 17.39 23.58
CA SER A 151 11.05 16.56 23.45
C SER A 151 11.42 15.70 24.68
N VAL A 152 10.51 15.52 25.64
CA VAL A 152 10.81 14.97 26.98
C VAL A 152 10.56 13.46 27.08
N GLU A 153 9.71 12.84 26.23
CA GLU A 153 9.37 11.41 26.32
C GLU A 153 10.20 10.49 25.39
N ILE A 154 10.72 11.00 24.26
CA ILE A 154 11.49 10.21 23.27
C ILE A 154 12.86 9.76 23.81
N ASN A 155 13.41 10.47 24.79
CA ASN A 155 14.71 10.16 25.41
C ASN A 155 14.68 8.96 26.38
N ARG A 156 13.52 8.33 26.62
CA ARG A 156 13.38 7.12 27.45
C ARG A 156 13.25 5.82 26.63
N VAL A 157 13.38 5.89 25.32
CA VAL A 157 13.15 4.76 24.40
C VAL A 157 14.50 4.25 23.86
N SER A 158 14.72 2.94 23.74
CA SER A 158 15.98 2.37 23.20
C SER A 158 16.38 2.97 21.86
N PRO A 159 17.68 2.96 21.52
CA PRO A 159 18.17 3.24 20.17
C PRO A 159 17.43 2.45 19.07
N LEU A 160 17.10 1.18 19.32
CA LEU A 160 16.41 0.35 18.33
C LEU A 160 14.99 0.84 18.05
N ALA A 161 14.20 1.11 19.09
CA ALA A 161 12.86 1.66 18.93
C ALA A 161 12.88 3.09 18.32
N GLN A 162 13.89 3.92 18.65
CA GLN A 162 14.10 5.21 17.97
C GLN A 162 14.36 5.03 16.47
N ALA A 163 15.13 4.02 16.06
CA ALA A 163 15.37 3.71 14.66
C ALA A 163 14.06 3.36 13.92
N TYR A 164 13.20 2.54 14.53
CA TYR A 164 11.88 2.22 13.96
C TYR A 164 10.99 3.45 13.83
N ILE A 165 10.93 4.30 14.86
CA ILE A 165 10.15 5.55 14.84
C ILE A 165 10.66 6.48 13.73
N ALA A 166 11.98 6.64 13.61
CA ALA A 166 12.59 7.49 12.58
C ALA A 166 12.32 6.98 11.15
N LEU A 167 12.25 5.66 10.97
CA LEU A 167 11.97 5.02 9.68
C LEU A 167 10.48 4.79 9.42
N HIS A 168 9.56 5.15 10.33
CA HIS A 168 8.14 4.82 10.21
C HIS A 168 7.49 5.36 8.93
N CYS A 169 7.80 6.60 8.55
CA CYS A 169 7.31 7.22 7.30
C CYS A 169 7.84 6.53 6.03
N GLN A 170 8.81 5.63 6.16
CA GLN A 170 9.47 4.91 5.07
C GLN A 170 9.00 3.44 4.97
N SER A 171 7.82 3.11 5.50
CA SER A 171 7.23 1.75 5.50
C SER A 171 7.34 1.00 4.15
N HIS A 172 7.30 1.74 3.04
CA HIS A 172 7.48 1.23 1.66
C HIS A 172 8.89 0.70 1.33
N LEU A 173 9.90 0.94 2.16
CA LEU A 173 11.27 0.44 1.96
C LEU A 173 11.48 -0.99 2.49
N GLY A 174 10.45 -1.64 3.02
CA GLY A 174 10.56 -3.01 3.54
C GLY A 174 11.00 -3.08 5.01
N ILE A 175 10.77 -2.03 5.81
CA ILE A 175 10.99 -2.03 7.26
C ILE A 175 9.70 -2.48 7.98
N PRO A 176 9.76 -3.37 9.00
CA PRO A 176 8.59 -3.76 9.79
C PRO A 176 7.93 -2.57 10.49
N ALA A 177 6.60 -2.52 10.49
CA ALA A 177 5.88 -1.49 11.23
C ALA A 177 6.09 -1.66 12.75
N ILE A 178 6.33 -0.56 13.46
CA ILE A 178 6.34 -0.52 14.92
C ILE A 178 4.90 -0.41 15.44
N HIS A 179 4.57 -1.20 16.45
CA HIS A 179 3.27 -1.17 17.11
C HIS A 179 3.33 -0.49 18.49
N ASP A 180 4.23 -0.90 19.38
CA ASP A 180 4.32 -0.32 20.72
C ASP A 180 5.73 -0.42 21.33
N VAL A 181 6.04 0.39 22.34
CA VAL A 181 7.27 0.28 23.14
C VAL A 181 7.07 0.76 24.58
N TRP A 182 7.61 0.02 25.53
CA TRP A 182 7.64 0.42 26.94
C TRP A 182 8.88 -0.13 27.67
N GLU A 183 9.13 0.42 28.85
CA GLU A 183 10.14 -0.06 29.79
C GLU A 183 9.49 -0.28 31.16
N GLN A 184 9.70 -1.46 31.75
CA GLN A 184 9.22 -1.81 33.08
C GLN A 184 10.24 -2.72 33.77
N ASP A 185 10.57 -2.45 35.04
CA ASP A 185 11.40 -3.34 35.88
C ASP A 185 12.78 -3.71 35.25
N ASN A 186 13.42 -2.78 34.52
CA ASN A 186 14.65 -2.99 33.73
C ASN A 186 14.50 -3.93 32.51
N ILE A 187 13.27 -4.15 32.09
CA ILE A 187 12.90 -4.88 30.89
C ILE A 187 12.35 -3.87 29.91
N GLN A 188 12.92 -3.82 28.73
CA GLN A 188 12.40 -3.01 27.65
C GLN A 188 11.77 -3.91 26.59
N VAL A 189 10.54 -3.59 26.18
CA VAL A 189 9.79 -4.35 25.18
C VAL A 189 9.47 -3.43 24.01
N LEU A 190 9.74 -3.91 22.80
CA LEU A 190 9.40 -3.27 21.53
C LEU A 190 8.58 -4.26 20.70
N LEU A 191 7.39 -3.86 20.25
CA LEU A 191 6.51 -4.67 19.40
C LEU A 191 6.57 -4.20 17.96
N ILE A 192 6.76 -5.14 17.04
CA ILE A 192 6.79 -4.90 15.60
C ILE A 192 5.92 -5.92 14.85
N GLU A 193 5.57 -5.59 13.61
CA GLU A 193 4.93 -6.48 12.64
C GLU A 193 5.65 -7.84 12.54
N ASP A 194 4.90 -8.94 12.66
CA ASP A 194 5.44 -10.28 12.48
C ASP A 194 5.56 -10.62 10.98
N ARG A 195 6.80 -10.72 10.50
CA ARG A 195 7.13 -11.12 9.12
C ARG A 195 7.81 -12.49 9.03
N SER A 196 7.77 -13.29 10.09
CA SER A 196 8.38 -14.64 10.11
C SER A 196 7.73 -15.60 9.09
N HIS A 197 6.50 -15.30 8.65
CA HIS A 197 5.78 -16.06 7.63
C HIS A 197 6.18 -15.71 6.20
N TRP A 198 6.90 -14.61 5.97
CA TRP A 198 7.35 -14.20 4.65
C TRP A 198 8.42 -15.14 4.10
N GLN A 199 8.47 -15.30 2.77
CA GLN A 199 9.44 -16.19 2.14
C GLN A 199 10.86 -15.65 2.36
N CYS A 200 11.78 -16.52 2.80
CA CYS A 200 13.20 -16.17 2.90
C CYS A 200 13.80 -15.99 1.50
N LEU A 201 14.56 -14.90 1.30
CA LEU A 201 15.22 -14.63 0.01
C LEU A 201 16.17 -15.76 -0.39
N LEU A 202 16.93 -16.30 0.57
CA LEU A 202 17.87 -17.38 0.32
C LEU A 202 17.17 -18.64 -0.17
N ASP A 203 16.03 -19.00 0.43
CA ASP A 203 15.25 -20.18 0.04
C ASP A 203 14.72 -20.04 -1.39
N LEU A 204 14.24 -18.85 -1.78
CA LEU A 204 13.84 -18.58 -3.15
C LEU A 204 15.01 -18.79 -4.12
N TRP A 205 16.20 -18.32 -3.75
CA TRP A 205 17.38 -18.46 -4.61
C TRP A 205 17.81 -19.93 -4.75
N VAL A 206 17.67 -20.77 -3.73
CA VAL A 206 17.98 -22.21 -3.82
C VAL A 206 17.15 -22.91 -4.90
N VAL A 207 15.91 -22.48 -5.14
CA VAL A 207 14.97 -23.12 -6.09
C VAL A 207 15.29 -22.83 -7.58
N LYS A 208 16.30 -21.99 -7.87
CA LYS A 208 16.81 -21.68 -9.23
C LYS A 208 15.80 -21.11 -10.24
N THR A 209 14.61 -20.69 -9.80
CA THR A 209 13.58 -20.06 -10.65
C THR A 209 13.81 -18.56 -10.87
N THR A 210 14.51 -17.89 -9.94
CA THR A 210 14.82 -16.46 -10.03
C THR A 210 15.75 -16.13 -11.20
N SER A 211 15.34 -15.22 -12.07
CA SER A 211 16.11 -14.69 -13.19
C SER A 211 17.25 -13.77 -12.74
N ASN A 212 18.23 -13.54 -13.62
CA ASN A 212 19.33 -12.62 -13.37
C ASN A 212 18.86 -11.17 -13.14
N LEU A 213 17.77 -10.75 -13.80
CA LEU A 213 17.19 -9.42 -13.64
C LEU A 213 16.53 -9.24 -12.27
N GLU A 214 15.81 -10.25 -11.80
CA GLU A 214 15.23 -10.25 -10.45
C GLU A 214 16.32 -10.22 -9.38
N ILE A 215 17.40 -10.99 -9.56
CA ILE A 215 18.58 -10.94 -8.69
C ILE A 215 19.09 -9.49 -8.59
N LEU A 216 19.36 -8.84 -9.73
CA LEU A 216 19.86 -7.45 -9.72
C LEU A 216 18.86 -6.47 -9.08
N ARG A 217 17.56 -6.69 -9.23
CA ARG A 217 16.52 -5.90 -8.54
C ARG A 217 16.59 -6.06 -7.03
N TYR A 218 16.77 -7.28 -6.52
CA TYR A 218 16.98 -7.48 -5.08
C TYR A 218 18.24 -6.78 -4.58
N LEU A 219 19.34 -6.86 -5.32
CA LEU A 219 20.58 -6.15 -4.96
C LEU A 219 20.38 -4.62 -4.94
N GLU A 220 19.58 -4.08 -5.87
CA GLU A 220 19.24 -2.66 -5.89
C GLU A 220 18.36 -2.26 -4.69
N GLN A 221 17.35 -3.06 -4.34
CA GLN A 221 16.52 -2.84 -3.15
C GLN A 221 17.34 -2.91 -1.87
N MET A 222 18.26 -3.87 -1.74
CA MET A 222 19.22 -3.94 -0.63
C MET A 222 20.05 -2.67 -0.53
N SER A 223 20.49 -2.09 -1.66
CA SER A 223 21.28 -0.86 -1.65
C SER A 223 20.48 0.37 -1.21
N ARG A 224 19.17 0.45 -1.49
CA ARG A 224 18.29 1.50 -0.98
C ARG A 224 18.06 1.35 0.53
N LEU A 225 17.79 0.13 0.97
CA LEU A 225 17.68 -0.20 2.38
C LEU A 225 18.97 0.18 3.12
N TRP A 226 20.15 -0.05 2.54
CA TRP A 226 21.42 0.33 3.14
C TRP A 226 21.50 1.83 3.43
N GLU A 227 21.12 2.65 2.46
CA GLU A 227 21.11 4.12 2.59
C GLU A 227 20.14 4.59 3.68
N ALA A 228 18.95 4.00 3.77
CA ALA A 228 17.99 4.32 4.83
C ALA A 228 18.49 3.89 6.22
N LEU A 229 19.07 2.70 6.33
CA LEU A 229 19.57 2.14 7.58
C LEU A 229 20.84 2.84 8.08
N GLU A 230 21.61 3.45 7.19
CA GLU A 230 22.80 4.24 7.56
C GLU A 230 22.44 5.43 8.45
N VAL A 231 21.31 6.10 8.19
CA VAL A 231 20.85 7.26 8.95
C VAL A 231 20.54 6.91 10.42
N VAL A 232 20.14 5.66 10.67
CA VAL A 232 19.72 5.16 12.00
C VAL A 232 20.68 4.12 12.59
N ASN A 233 21.88 3.94 12.01
CA ASN A 233 22.89 2.98 12.45
C ASN A 233 22.36 1.54 12.60
N CYS A 234 21.57 1.07 11.64
CA CYS A 234 20.99 -0.28 11.64
C CYS A 234 21.36 -1.11 10.39
N ARG A 235 22.51 -0.83 9.75
CA ARG A 235 22.96 -1.53 8.53
C ARG A 235 23.21 -3.02 8.75
N GLN A 236 23.56 -3.42 9.97
CA GLN A 236 23.72 -4.82 10.36
C GLN A 236 22.47 -5.67 10.05
N SER A 237 21.30 -5.03 9.93
CA SER A 237 20.06 -5.69 9.53
C SER A 237 20.12 -6.34 8.15
N LEU A 238 20.86 -5.77 7.20
CA LEU A 238 21.06 -6.36 5.88
C LEU A 238 22.13 -7.46 5.85
N LEU A 239 22.96 -7.54 6.89
CA LEU A 239 24.09 -8.48 6.92
C LEU A 239 23.69 -9.91 7.29
N LYS A 240 22.43 -10.09 7.70
CA LYS A 240 21.88 -11.36 8.16
C LYS A 240 20.99 -11.94 7.07
N LEU A 241 21.41 -13.05 6.47
CA LEU A 241 20.69 -13.70 5.37
C LEU A 241 19.29 -14.16 5.78
N ASP A 242 19.19 -14.68 7.00
CA ASP A 242 17.93 -15.09 7.62
C ASP A 242 17.02 -13.91 7.96
N ASN A 243 17.47 -12.66 7.82
CA ASN A 243 16.64 -11.47 8.03
C ASN A 243 16.04 -10.92 6.73
N LEU A 244 16.50 -11.41 5.56
CA LEU A 244 16.03 -10.99 4.25
C LEU A 244 14.76 -11.76 3.89
N ARG A 245 13.65 -11.04 3.74
CA ARG A 245 12.32 -11.58 3.50
C ARG A 245 11.71 -11.00 2.23
N LEU A 246 10.77 -11.72 1.64
CA LEU A 246 10.00 -11.30 0.48
C LEU A 246 8.52 -11.27 0.84
N ASP A 247 7.88 -10.14 0.59
CA ASP A 247 6.43 -10.00 0.71
C ASP A 247 5.69 -10.74 -0.43
N ALA A 248 4.36 -10.68 -0.41
CA ALA A 248 3.51 -11.27 -1.46
C ALA A 248 3.75 -10.66 -2.86
N ASP A 249 4.31 -9.45 -2.95
CA ASP A 249 4.69 -8.75 -4.18
C ASP A 249 6.09 -9.14 -4.69
N HIS A 250 6.79 -10.05 -4.01
CA HIS A 250 8.22 -10.32 -4.22
C HIS A 250 9.10 -9.07 -4.06
N LYS A 251 8.73 -8.12 -3.20
CA LYS A 251 9.60 -7.01 -2.77
C LYS A 251 10.41 -7.43 -1.56
N LEU A 252 11.65 -6.97 -1.52
CA LEU A 252 12.56 -7.21 -0.42
C LEU A 252 12.17 -6.39 0.80
N GLY A 253 12.07 -7.07 1.93
CA GLY A 253 11.98 -6.46 3.25
C GLY A 253 12.89 -7.14 4.25
N LEU A 254 12.88 -6.58 5.45
CA LEU A 254 13.56 -7.11 6.62
C LEU A 254 12.54 -7.74 7.55
N GLU A 255 12.92 -8.83 8.21
CA GLU A 255 12.13 -9.37 9.32
C GLU A 255 12.22 -8.45 10.54
N ARG A 256 13.41 -7.88 10.81
CA ARG A 256 13.64 -6.94 11.92
C ARG A 256 14.90 -6.08 11.74
N LEU A 257 15.04 -5.07 12.60
CA LEU A 257 16.23 -4.22 12.68
C LEU A 257 17.23 -4.73 13.71
N TYR A 258 18.51 -4.51 13.42
CA TYR A 258 19.64 -4.74 14.30
C TYR A 258 20.51 -3.49 14.34
N VAL A 259 20.80 -3.02 15.54
CA VAL A 259 21.72 -1.90 15.75
C VAL A 259 23.13 -2.34 15.40
N ASP A 260 23.88 -1.47 14.72
CA ASP A 260 25.28 -1.71 14.35
C ASP A 260 26.13 -1.93 15.61
N ALA A 261 26.76 -3.10 15.73
CA ALA A 261 27.61 -3.42 16.88
C ALA A 261 28.85 -2.52 16.95
N LEU A 262 29.11 -1.91 18.12
CA LEU A 262 30.36 -1.23 18.42
C LEU A 262 31.46 -2.29 18.61
N ASN A 263 32.28 -2.56 17.59
CA ASN A 263 33.46 -3.40 17.76
C ASN A 263 34.49 -2.69 18.65
N GLU A 264 34.50 -2.99 19.95
CA GLU A 264 35.65 -2.70 20.82
C GLU A 264 36.84 -3.57 20.40
N THR A 265 37.68 -3.07 19.50
CA THR A 265 39.02 -3.65 19.33
C THR A 265 39.89 -3.25 20.52
N LYS A 266 39.91 -4.09 21.56
CA LYS A 266 40.88 -3.99 22.66
C LYS A 266 42.29 -4.31 22.16
N ASN A 267 42.93 -3.37 21.49
CA ASN A 267 44.38 -3.39 21.27
C ASN A 267 45.06 -2.74 22.47
N GLN A 268 45.46 -3.56 23.45
CA GLN A 268 46.44 -3.13 24.45
C GLN A 268 47.81 -2.98 23.76
N VAL A 269 48.16 -1.74 23.39
CA VAL A 269 49.54 -1.37 23.07
C VAL A 269 49.93 -0.19 23.95
N ALA A 270 50.80 -0.49 24.91
CA ALA A 270 51.63 0.41 25.72
C ALA A 270 51.28 1.92 25.70
N GLY A 271 50.40 2.33 26.63
CA GLY A 271 50.53 3.63 27.30
C GLY A 271 50.22 4.91 26.52
N LYS A 272 49.50 4.85 25.39
CA LYS A 272 48.92 6.04 24.75
C LYS A 272 47.46 5.81 24.41
N THR A 273 46.57 6.61 25.00
CA THR A 273 45.16 6.68 24.62
C THR A 273 45.07 7.30 23.23
N LEU A 274 45.08 6.45 22.21
CA LEU A 274 44.68 6.80 20.86
C LEU A 274 43.18 6.54 20.74
N THR A 275 42.39 7.59 20.56
CA THR A 275 41.00 7.49 20.13
C THR A 275 41.00 6.88 18.72
N ILE A 276 40.73 5.58 18.62
CA ILE A 276 40.54 4.88 17.34
C ILE A 276 39.14 5.27 16.84
N PRO A 277 38.96 5.74 15.58
CA PRO A 277 37.64 6.01 15.03
C PRO A 277 36.82 4.72 14.99
N GLN A 278 35.55 4.80 15.41
CA GLN A 278 34.56 3.73 15.29
C GLN A 278 34.60 3.14 13.87
N GLN A 279 34.70 1.81 13.75
CA GLN A 279 34.70 1.14 12.46
C GLN A 279 33.27 1.15 11.90
N VAL A 280 32.94 2.18 11.11
CA VAL A 280 31.66 2.33 10.43
C VAL A 280 31.50 1.18 9.43
N LEU A 281 30.36 0.46 9.46
CA LEU A 281 30.05 -0.57 8.48
C LEU A 281 30.10 0.05 7.08
N SER A 282 31.04 -0.42 6.26
CA SER A 282 31.22 0.07 4.90
C SER A 282 30.37 -0.75 3.93
N ILE A 283 30.12 -0.19 2.75
CA ILE A 283 29.37 -0.86 1.67
C ILE A 283 30.02 -2.18 1.21
N GLN A 284 31.29 -2.42 1.58
CA GLN A 284 31.97 -3.69 1.32
C GLN A 284 31.26 -4.85 2.01
N ALA A 285 30.73 -4.63 3.22
CA ALA A 285 29.96 -5.64 3.96
C ALA A 285 28.69 -6.04 3.20
N LEU A 286 28.05 -5.11 2.48
CA LEU A 286 26.92 -5.45 1.60
C LEU A 286 27.35 -6.38 0.46
N GLY A 287 28.54 -6.16 -0.11
CA GLY A 287 29.13 -7.06 -1.11
C GLY A 287 29.43 -8.45 -0.56
N GLU A 288 29.85 -8.57 0.70
CA GLU A 288 30.07 -9.86 1.37
C GLU A 288 28.75 -10.64 1.51
N VAL A 289 27.65 -9.97 1.86
CA VAL A 289 26.31 -10.58 1.92
C VAL A 289 25.88 -11.10 0.56
N TRP A 290 26.09 -10.31 -0.50
CA TRP A 290 25.76 -10.74 -1.85
C TRP A 290 26.56 -11.98 -2.26
N GLN A 291 27.85 -12.03 -1.94
CA GLN A 291 28.68 -13.22 -2.15
C GLN A 291 28.14 -14.41 -1.36
N ALA A 292 27.77 -14.22 -0.10
CA ALA A 292 27.20 -15.26 0.74
C ALA A 292 25.89 -15.80 0.16
N LEU A 293 24.98 -14.95 -0.33
CA LEU A 293 23.75 -15.37 -1.03
C LEU A 293 24.05 -16.29 -2.22
N PHE A 294 25.03 -15.96 -3.07
CA PHE A 294 25.42 -16.82 -4.20
C PHE A 294 26.02 -18.15 -3.73
N ILE A 295 26.90 -18.12 -2.73
CA ILE A 295 27.57 -19.31 -2.19
C ILE A 295 26.56 -20.26 -1.56
N GLU A 296 25.70 -19.76 -0.66
CA GLU A 296 24.73 -20.57 0.08
C GLU A 296 23.61 -21.09 -0.80
N SER A 297 23.16 -20.31 -1.80
CA SER A 297 22.19 -20.77 -2.81
C SER A 297 22.80 -21.70 -3.87
N GLN A 298 24.11 -21.94 -3.84
CA GLN A 298 24.86 -22.69 -4.86
C GLN A 298 24.61 -22.16 -6.29
N ARG A 299 24.45 -20.84 -6.42
CA ARG A 299 24.29 -20.16 -7.70
C ARG A 299 25.64 -19.63 -8.17
N THR A 300 25.86 -19.73 -9.48
CA THR A 300 26.99 -19.07 -10.12
C THR A 300 26.66 -17.59 -10.27
N CYS A 301 27.51 -16.72 -9.70
CA CYS A 301 27.48 -15.30 -10.03
C CYS A 301 27.73 -15.10 -11.53
N PHE A 302 27.12 -14.09 -12.14
CA PHE A 302 27.05 -13.93 -13.60
C PHE A 302 27.52 -12.55 -14.07
N GLY A 303 27.98 -12.49 -15.32
CA GLY A 303 28.29 -11.24 -16.03
C GLY A 303 29.20 -10.28 -15.26
N SER A 304 28.94 -8.98 -15.40
CA SER A 304 29.70 -7.90 -14.74
C SER A 304 29.47 -7.82 -13.23
N LEU A 305 28.58 -8.64 -12.66
CA LEU A 305 28.33 -8.64 -11.22
C LEU A 305 29.54 -9.20 -10.47
N VAL A 306 30.28 -10.13 -11.09
CA VAL A 306 31.56 -10.62 -10.56
C VAL A 306 32.54 -9.45 -10.38
N GLU A 307 32.62 -8.55 -11.37
CA GLU A 307 33.49 -7.37 -11.31
C GLU A 307 33.05 -6.38 -10.24
N ILE A 308 31.73 -6.17 -10.07
CA ILE A 308 31.19 -5.32 -8.99
C ILE A 308 31.54 -5.90 -7.63
N LEU A 309 31.35 -7.22 -7.44
CA LEU A 309 31.70 -7.90 -6.19
C LEU A 309 33.21 -7.81 -5.89
N ASP A 310 34.06 -7.95 -6.91
CA ASP A 310 35.50 -7.74 -6.78
C ASP A 310 35.84 -6.27 -6.48
N HIS A 311 35.16 -5.31 -7.10
CA HIS A 311 35.34 -3.89 -6.85
C HIS A 311 34.88 -3.45 -5.46
N LEU A 312 33.79 -4.03 -4.95
CA LEU A 312 33.37 -3.86 -3.55
C LEU A 312 34.42 -4.47 -2.62
N LYS A 313 34.87 -5.70 -2.87
CA LYS A 313 35.90 -6.37 -2.06
C LYS A 313 37.23 -5.63 -2.02
N LEU A 314 37.65 -5.04 -3.14
CA LEU A 314 38.86 -4.23 -3.25
C LEU A 314 38.67 -2.79 -2.76
N GLY A 315 37.47 -2.38 -2.36
CA GLY A 315 37.16 -1.03 -1.88
C GLY A 315 37.21 0.06 -2.95
N LYS A 316 37.06 -0.30 -4.22
CA LYS A 316 36.96 0.65 -5.34
C LYS A 316 35.59 1.34 -5.38
N ILE A 317 34.54 0.63 -5.00
CA ILE A 317 33.19 1.19 -4.79
C ILE A 317 33.07 1.53 -3.30
N GLN A 318 32.88 2.82 -3.00
CA GLN A 318 32.88 3.33 -1.62
C GLN A 318 31.54 3.93 -1.23
N THR A 319 30.68 4.30 -2.18
CA THR A 319 29.38 4.92 -1.92
C THR A 319 28.22 4.12 -2.51
N VAL A 320 27.04 4.25 -1.89
CA VAL A 320 25.80 3.63 -2.39
C VAL A 320 25.45 4.17 -3.77
N ALA A 321 25.65 5.46 -4.02
CA ALA A 321 25.41 6.06 -5.33
C ALA A 321 26.27 5.43 -6.45
N GLN A 322 27.56 5.17 -6.19
CA GLN A 322 28.43 4.47 -7.13
C GLN A 322 27.92 3.05 -7.39
N LEU A 323 27.59 2.32 -6.32
CA LEU A 323 27.08 0.95 -6.44
C LEU A 323 25.79 0.90 -7.26
N ARG A 324 24.83 1.79 -6.97
CA ARG A 324 23.56 1.89 -7.67
C ARG A 324 23.76 2.27 -9.13
N SER A 325 24.68 3.18 -9.45
CA SER A 325 25.01 3.52 -10.83
C SER A 325 25.56 2.32 -11.61
N HIS A 326 26.45 1.51 -11.00
CA HIS A 326 26.95 0.28 -11.61
C HIS A 326 25.84 -0.78 -11.79
N LEU A 327 25.00 -0.99 -10.77
CA LEU A 327 23.86 -1.90 -10.87
C LEU A 327 22.87 -1.46 -11.94
N GLN A 328 22.56 -0.17 -12.02
CA GLN A 328 21.70 0.40 -13.05
C GLN A 328 22.30 0.21 -14.45
N GLY A 329 23.60 0.43 -14.62
CA GLY A 329 24.31 0.13 -15.87
C GLY A 329 24.14 -1.32 -16.29
N MET A 330 24.35 -2.28 -15.39
CA MET A 330 24.14 -3.70 -15.66
C MET A 330 22.68 -4.06 -15.98
N ILE A 331 21.76 -3.47 -15.21
CA ILE A 331 20.32 -3.63 -15.42
C ILE A 331 19.95 -3.10 -16.81
N THR A 332 20.57 -2.01 -17.28
CA THR A 332 20.39 -1.47 -18.63
C THR A 332 21.04 -2.36 -19.70
N ASP A 333 22.26 -2.83 -19.48
CA ASP A 333 23.01 -3.70 -20.42
C ASP A 333 22.32 -5.05 -20.65
N LEU A 334 21.67 -5.60 -19.62
CA LEU A 334 20.90 -6.84 -19.75
C LEU A 334 19.57 -6.65 -20.48
N LYS A 335 19.15 -5.41 -20.74
CA LYS A 335 17.92 -5.07 -21.47
C LYS A 335 18.16 -4.56 -22.89
N THR A 336 19.37 -4.10 -23.21
CA THR A 336 19.69 -3.63 -24.55
C THR A 336 19.83 -4.81 -25.52
N PRO A 337 19.10 -4.82 -26.65
CA PRO A 337 19.25 -5.87 -27.65
C PRO A 337 20.64 -5.78 -28.31
N ILE A 338 21.32 -6.92 -28.46
CA ILE A 338 22.54 -7.02 -29.28
C ILE A 338 22.13 -6.86 -30.75
N THR A 339 22.29 -5.66 -31.31
CA THR A 339 22.12 -5.42 -32.75
C THR A 339 23.35 -5.96 -33.51
N PRO A 340 23.20 -6.65 -34.65
CA PRO A 340 24.33 -7.02 -35.49
C PRO A 340 24.97 -5.78 -36.13
N ILE A 341 26.30 -5.77 -36.18
CA ILE A 341 27.15 -4.75 -36.81
C ILE A 341 26.76 -4.57 -38.29
N ALA A 342 26.49 -3.32 -38.69
CA ALA A 342 26.45 -2.89 -40.08
C ALA A 342 27.18 -1.54 -40.25
N ASP A 343 27.91 -1.47 -41.36
CA ASP A 343 29.00 -0.54 -41.75
C ASP A 343 28.64 0.97 -41.91
N PRO A 344 29.66 1.87 -41.97
CA PRO A 344 29.50 3.30 -41.77
C PRO A 344 29.16 4.07 -43.07
N ILE A 345 28.23 5.02 -42.98
CA ILE A 345 27.97 6.03 -44.02
C ILE A 345 28.33 7.43 -43.48
N LYS A 346 29.05 8.17 -44.33
CA LYS A 346 29.66 9.50 -44.16
C LYS A 346 28.66 10.68 -44.25
N GLY A 347 29.07 11.80 -43.65
CA GLY A 347 28.63 13.20 -43.95
C GLY A 347 27.53 13.71 -43.01
N ASP A 348 27.54 14.93 -42.45
CA ASP A 348 28.36 16.11 -42.70
C ASP A 348 28.53 16.95 -41.42
N THR A 349 29.64 17.68 -41.40
CA THR A 349 30.05 18.65 -40.37
C THR A 349 29.19 19.91 -40.33
N VAL A 350 28.65 20.27 -39.16
CA VAL A 350 28.48 21.68 -38.74
C VAL A 350 28.67 21.78 -37.21
N ALA A 351 29.60 22.62 -36.80
CA ALA A 351 29.64 23.29 -35.50
C ALA A 351 29.78 24.81 -35.78
N PRO A 352 29.66 25.74 -34.82
CA PRO A 352 29.34 25.61 -33.39
C PRO A 352 28.23 26.60 -32.94
N THR A 353 27.81 26.59 -31.66
CA THR A 353 27.57 27.82 -30.86
C THR A 353 27.37 27.42 -29.39
N ILE A 354 28.20 28.01 -28.52
CA ILE A 354 28.10 27.97 -27.06
C ILE A 354 26.98 28.93 -26.64
N LEU A 355 25.99 28.43 -25.90
CA LEU A 355 25.07 29.24 -25.10
C LEU A 355 24.84 28.59 -23.74
N GLN A 356 24.81 29.45 -22.74
CA GLN A 356 24.95 29.19 -21.31
C GLN A 356 23.69 28.58 -20.67
N SER A 357 23.93 27.77 -19.63
CA SER A 357 23.15 27.57 -18.39
C SER A 357 21.62 27.68 -18.45
N TYR A 358 20.92 26.54 -18.40
CA TYR A 358 19.63 26.39 -17.72
C TYR A 358 19.48 24.96 -17.18
N ASP A 359 18.75 24.86 -16.08
CA ASP A 359 18.37 23.73 -15.23
C ASP A 359 18.35 22.34 -15.88
N LEU A 360 19.01 21.38 -15.23
CA LEU A 360 18.77 19.95 -15.46
C LEU A 360 17.34 19.62 -14.99
N PRO A 361 16.46 19.12 -15.87
CA PRO A 361 15.20 18.54 -15.42
C PRO A 361 15.54 17.31 -14.59
N ASN A 362 14.89 17.15 -13.44
CA ASN A 362 14.81 15.85 -12.76
C ASN A 362 14.24 14.84 -13.76
N VAL A 363 15.10 14.03 -14.38
CA VAL A 363 14.69 12.93 -15.25
C VAL A 363 14.14 11.85 -14.32
N PHE A 364 12.84 11.93 -14.03
CA PHE A 364 12.13 10.81 -13.42
C PHE A 364 12.23 9.62 -14.37
N PRO A 365 12.57 8.41 -13.88
CA PRO A 365 12.51 7.22 -14.72
C PRO A 365 11.08 7.13 -15.26
N SER A 366 10.91 7.02 -16.58
CA SER A 366 9.59 6.77 -17.15
C SER A 366 9.03 5.51 -16.51
N MET A 367 7.74 5.46 -16.18
CA MET A 367 7.12 4.29 -15.53
C MET A 367 6.51 3.35 -16.57
N ALA A 368 6.38 2.08 -16.23
CA ALA A 368 5.65 1.07 -16.99
C ALA A 368 4.66 0.39 -16.04
N LEU A 369 3.47 0.03 -16.53
CA LEU A 369 2.56 -0.82 -15.77
C LEU A 369 3.22 -2.18 -15.51
N SER A 370 3.10 -2.67 -14.29
CA SER A 370 3.55 -4.00 -13.86
C SER A 370 2.37 -4.94 -13.55
N SER A 371 1.24 -4.41 -13.11
CA SER A 371 -0.02 -5.15 -12.94
C SER A 371 -1.20 -4.24 -13.26
N LEU A 372 -2.28 -4.86 -13.75
CA LEU A 372 -3.56 -4.22 -13.99
C LEU A 372 -4.67 -5.20 -13.58
N GLU A 373 -5.18 -5.01 -12.38
CA GLU A 373 -6.22 -5.84 -11.79
C GLU A 373 -7.52 -5.05 -11.66
N ASN A 374 -8.64 -5.75 -11.65
CA ASN A 374 -9.94 -5.11 -11.53
C ASN A 374 -10.94 -6.03 -10.85
N ALA A 375 -11.92 -5.42 -10.21
CA ALA A 375 -13.13 -6.08 -9.72
C ALA A 375 -14.30 -5.12 -9.91
N ALA A 376 -15.50 -5.68 -10.08
CA ALA A 376 -16.70 -4.87 -10.14
C ALA A 376 -17.87 -5.58 -9.50
N GLY A 377 -18.84 -4.79 -9.08
CA GLY A 377 -20.08 -5.26 -8.50
C GLY A 377 -21.19 -4.26 -8.73
N THR A 378 -22.40 -4.78 -8.79
CA THR A 378 -23.62 -3.99 -8.90
C THR A 378 -24.68 -4.59 -7.98
N ASP A 379 -25.46 -3.75 -7.33
CA ASP A 379 -26.53 -4.11 -6.43
C ASP A 379 -27.77 -3.25 -6.68
N VAL A 380 -28.95 -3.84 -6.53
CA VAL A 380 -30.21 -3.14 -6.74
C VAL A 380 -30.48 -2.07 -5.67
N GLY A 381 -29.79 -2.13 -4.53
CA GLY A 381 -30.09 -1.30 -3.38
C GLY A 381 -31.28 -1.85 -2.59
N LYS A 382 -31.66 -1.16 -1.51
CA LYS A 382 -32.73 -1.60 -0.60
C LYS A 382 -34.13 -1.15 -1.02
N LYS A 383 -34.25 -0.11 -1.87
CA LYS A 383 -35.56 0.50 -2.20
C LYS A 383 -35.98 0.37 -3.67
N ARG A 384 -35.05 0.18 -4.62
CA ARG A 384 -35.40 -0.02 -6.03
C ARG A 384 -35.91 -1.44 -6.26
N ASN A 385 -36.73 -1.63 -7.28
CA ASN A 385 -37.29 -2.94 -7.65
C ASN A 385 -36.46 -3.65 -8.74
N CYS A 386 -35.66 -2.90 -9.47
CA CYS A 386 -34.83 -3.36 -10.57
C CYS A 386 -33.51 -2.58 -10.55
N ASN A 387 -32.49 -3.21 -11.13
CA ASN A 387 -31.20 -2.57 -11.32
C ASN A 387 -31.16 -1.98 -12.73
N GLU A 388 -31.10 -0.65 -12.82
CA GLU A 388 -30.99 0.10 -14.07
C GLU A 388 -29.53 0.45 -14.39
N ASP A 389 -28.60 0.17 -13.48
CA ASP A 389 -27.16 0.29 -13.74
C ASP A 389 -26.66 -0.87 -14.60
N TYR A 390 -25.65 -0.59 -15.41
CA TYR A 390 -24.92 -1.60 -16.16
C TYR A 390 -23.45 -1.24 -16.28
N PHE A 391 -22.58 -2.25 -16.29
CA PHE A 391 -21.15 -2.04 -16.45
C PHE A 391 -20.53 -3.03 -17.44
N GLY A 392 -19.41 -2.64 -18.04
CA GLY A 392 -18.63 -3.45 -18.96
C GLY A 392 -17.14 -3.36 -18.64
N ILE A 393 -16.46 -4.52 -18.66
CA ILE A 393 -15.02 -4.62 -18.42
C ILE A 393 -14.38 -5.47 -19.50
N GLN A 394 -13.31 -4.96 -20.10
CA GLN A 394 -12.41 -5.72 -20.96
C GLN A 394 -10.96 -5.40 -20.60
N THR A 395 -10.27 -6.36 -19.99
CA THR A 395 -8.83 -6.27 -19.69
C THR A 395 -8.08 -7.28 -20.55
N LYS A 396 -7.17 -6.78 -21.38
CA LYS A 396 -6.29 -7.59 -22.24
C LYS A 396 -4.85 -7.34 -21.79
N ILE A 397 -4.19 -8.41 -21.35
CA ILE A 397 -2.76 -8.41 -21.04
C ILE A 397 -2.10 -9.27 -22.11
N SER A 398 -1.34 -8.62 -23.00
CA SER A 398 -0.56 -9.31 -24.02
C SER A 398 0.85 -9.48 -23.50
N GLU A 399 1.31 -10.73 -23.49
CA GLU A 399 2.66 -11.08 -23.11
C GLU A 399 3.44 -11.51 -24.36
N LEU A 400 4.54 -10.81 -24.63
CA LEU A 400 5.53 -11.23 -25.60
C LEU A 400 6.80 -11.65 -24.87
N GLU A 401 7.07 -12.95 -24.91
CA GLU A 401 8.28 -13.54 -24.35
C GLU A 401 9.31 -13.76 -25.48
N LEU A 402 10.41 -13.00 -25.42
CA LEU A 402 11.59 -13.14 -26.25
C LEU A 402 12.74 -13.66 -25.37
N PRO A 403 13.77 -14.34 -25.94
CA PRO A 403 14.84 -14.96 -25.17
C PRO A 403 15.51 -14.07 -24.11
N ASN A 404 15.51 -12.75 -24.29
CA ASN A 404 16.09 -11.77 -23.38
C ASN A 404 15.10 -10.65 -22.97
N GLN A 405 13.82 -10.74 -23.32
CA GLN A 405 12.86 -9.65 -23.09
C GLN A 405 11.45 -10.17 -22.90
N ARG A 406 10.81 -9.77 -21.80
CA ARG A 406 9.38 -9.95 -21.58
C ARG A 406 8.69 -8.59 -21.74
N ILE A 407 7.83 -8.44 -22.73
CA ILE A 407 7.01 -7.23 -22.92
C ILE A 407 5.61 -7.57 -22.46
N LEU A 408 5.12 -6.81 -21.48
CA LEU A 408 3.72 -6.85 -21.06
C LEU A 408 3.04 -5.60 -21.60
N GLU A 409 2.06 -5.80 -22.46
CA GLU A 409 1.17 -4.73 -22.93
C GLU A 409 -0.16 -4.86 -22.22
N PHE A 410 -0.51 -3.79 -21.50
CA PHE A 410 -1.75 -3.72 -20.74
C PHE A 410 -2.74 -2.83 -21.49
N ARG A 411 -3.93 -3.38 -21.73
CA ARG A 411 -5.07 -2.67 -22.30
C ARG A 411 -6.31 -2.92 -21.46
N GLY A 412 -7.01 -1.86 -21.06
CA GLY A 412 -8.21 -1.95 -20.23
C GLY A 412 -9.30 -1.00 -20.69
N LEU A 413 -10.51 -1.51 -20.91
CA LEU A 413 -11.73 -0.75 -21.15
C LEU A 413 -12.69 -1.01 -19.97
N TYR A 414 -13.03 0.04 -19.25
CA TYR A 414 -13.95 -0.01 -18.11
C TYR A 414 -15.05 1.01 -18.35
N ILE A 415 -16.31 0.57 -18.32
CA ILE A 415 -17.48 1.39 -18.65
C ILE A 415 -18.52 1.18 -17.55
N LEU A 416 -19.07 2.26 -17.03
CA LEU A 416 -20.20 2.25 -16.10
C LEU A 416 -21.27 3.22 -16.62
N CYS A 417 -22.51 2.76 -16.61
CA CYS A 417 -23.68 3.47 -17.07
C CYS A 417 -24.80 3.33 -16.03
N ASP A 418 -25.30 4.46 -15.53
CA ASP A 418 -26.48 4.54 -14.66
C ASP A 418 -27.71 4.88 -15.52
N GLY A 419 -28.62 3.91 -15.61
CA GLY A 419 -29.79 3.99 -16.46
C GLY A 419 -30.95 4.74 -15.79
N MET A 420 -31.54 5.67 -16.52
CA MET A 420 -32.74 6.38 -16.08
C MET A 420 -33.88 6.31 -17.11
N GLY A 421 -35.10 6.13 -16.64
CA GLY A 421 -36.30 6.23 -17.50
C GLY A 421 -37.54 5.64 -16.84
N GLY A 422 -38.67 6.34 -16.91
CA GLY A 422 -39.92 5.82 -16.36
C GLY A 422 -40.40 4.54 -17.08
N HIS A 423 -40.68 3.48 -16.29
CA HIS A 423 -41.07 2.13 -16.71
C HIS A 423 -40.00 1.39 -17.56
N ALA A 424 -39.16 0.56 -16.90
CA ALA A 424 -38.28 -0.46 -17.51
C ALA A 424 -37.44 0.07 -18.69
N GLY A 425 -36.96 1.31 -18.56
CA GLY A 425 -36.25 2.01 -19.62
C GLY A 425 -34.78 2.21 -19.32
N GLY A 426 -34.44 2.42 -18.04
CA GLY A 426 -33.07 2.64 -17.61
C GLY A 426 -32.18 1.45 -17.93
N GLU A 427 -32.62 0.23 -17.59
CA GLU A 427 -31.79 -0.97 -17.80
C GLU A 427 -31.46 -1.21 -19.28
N VAL A 428 -32.40 -0.88 -20.17
CA VAL A 428 -32.21 -1.02 -21.62
C VAL A 428 -31.23 0.03 -22.14
N ALA A 429 -31.27 1.25 -21.60
CA ALA A 429 -30.41 2.34 -22.04
C ALA A 429 -28.96 2.12 -21.61
N SER A 430 -28.73 1.76 -20.35
CA SER A 430 -27.39 1.50 -19.80
C SER A 430 -26.73 0.31 -20.48
N GLU A 431 -27.44 -0.81 -20.63
CA GLU A 431 -26.94 -2.00 -21.34
C GLU A 431 -26.60 -1.69 -22.82
N LEU A 432 -27.49 -1.00 -23.54
CA LEU A 432 -27.26 -0.65 -24.93
C LEU A 432 -26.05 0.27 -25.10
N ALA A 433 -25.87 1.24 -24.21
CA ALA A 433 -24.74 2.16 -24.26
C ALA A 433 -23.42 1.41 -24.04
N VAL A 434 -23.32 0.58 -22.99
CA VAL A 434 -22.12 -0.22 -22.70
C VAL A 434 -21.76 -1.11 -23.89
N ASN A 435 -22.73 -1.84 -24.44
CA ASN A 435 -22.49 -2.75 -25.56
C ASN A 435 -22.05 -2.00 -26.83
N THR A 436 -22.67 -0.86 -27.13
CA THR A 436 -22.31 -0.05 -28.31
C THR A 436 -20.86 0.47 -28.21
N ILE A 437 -20.47 0.98 -27.05
CA ILE A 437 -19.11 1.50 -26.81
C ILE A 437 -18.08 0.36 -26.88
N LYS A 438 -18.38 -0.78 -26.24
CA LYS A 438 -17.55 -1.97 -26.29
C LYS A 438 -17.31 -2.41 -27.73
N ASP A 439 -18.36 -2.53 -28.53
CA ASP A 439 -18.28 -3.01 -29.91
C ASP A 439 -17.52 -2.03 -30.82
N TYR A 440 -17.63 -0.72 -30.57
CA TYR A 440 -16.82 0.30 -31.25
C TYR A 440 -15.33 0.07 -30.95
N PHE A 441 -14.94 -0.03 -29.68
CA PHE A 441 -13.54 -0.18 -29.32
C PHE A 441 -12.94 -1.55 -29.66
N ASP A 442 -13.74 -2.61 -29.72
CA ASP A 442 -13.29 -3.90 -30.24
C ASP A 442 -12.92 -3.83 -31.74
N GLN A 443 -13.53 -2.91 -32.50
CA GLN A 443 -13.27 -2.73 -33.94
C GLN A 443 -12.22 -1.66 -34.24
N HIS A 444 -12.19 -0.58 -33.47
CA HIS A 444 -11.44 0.64 -33.80
C HIS A 444 -10.18 0.84 -32.95
N TRP A 445 -10.12 0.31 -31.72
CA TRP A 445 -8.96 0.56 -30.87
C TRP A 445 -7.83 -0.44 -31.16
N THR A 446 -6.69 0.11 -31.60
CA THR A 446 -5.49 -0.62 -32.01
C THR A 446 -4.43 -0.65 -30.88
N ASN A 447 -3.18 -0.26 -31.17
CA ASN A 447 -2.02 -0.40 -30.26
C ASN A 447 -1.72 0.88 -29.45
N GLN A 448 -2.42 1.98 -29.72
CA GLN A 448 -2.27 3.25 -29.01
C GLN A 448 -3.55 3.57 -28.23
N ILE A 449 -3.43 4.46 -27.25
CA ILE A 449 -4.63 4.96 -26.56
C ILE A 449 -5.50 5.71 -27.58
N PRO A 450 -6.83 5.50 -27.61
CA PRO A 450 -7.70 6.18 -28.55
C PRO A 450 -7.63 7.70 -28.40
N THR A 451 -7.74 8.43 -29.50
CA THR A 451 -7.74 9.89 -29.48
C THR A 451 -9.05 10.45 -28.91
N GLU A 452 -9.07 11.74 -28.58
CA GLU A 452 -10.28 12.41 -28.10
C GLU A 452 -11.43 12.29 -29.12
N GLU A 453 -11.12 12.36 -30.43
CA GLU A 453 -12.11 12.22 -31.49
C GLU A 453 -12.69 10.80 -31.55
N GLU A 454 -11.86 9.76 -31.46
CA GLU A 454 -12.31 8.36 -31.45
C GLU A 454 -13.16 8.06 -30.21
N ILE A 455 -12.76 8.59 -29.05
CA ILE A 455 -13.53 8.48 -27.81
C ILE A 455 -14.88 9.18 -27.96
N CYS A 456 -14.90 10.42 -28.46
CA CYS A 456 -16.13 11.16 -28.67
C CYS A 456 -17.05 10.45 -29.68
N GLU A 457 -16.51 9.88 -30.77
CA GLU A 457 -17.27 9.12 -31.74
C GLU A 457 -17.97 7.91 -31.09
N ALA A 458 -17.26 7.15 -30.25
CA ALA A 458 -17.86 6.04 -29.50
C ALA A 458 -19.05 6.50 -28.64
N VAL A 459 -18.90 7.64 -27.95
CA VAL A 459 -19.96 8.21 -27.11
C VAL A 459 -21.15 8.71 -27.95
N TYR A 460 -20.89 9.37 -29.08
CA TYR A 460 -21.95 9.82 -29.98
C TYR A 460 -22.73 8.65 -30.59
N LEU A 461 -22.06 7.56 -30.95
CA LEU A 461 -22.71 6.33 -31.42
C LEU A 461 -23.58 5.69 -30.35
N ALA A 462 -23.10 5.62 -29.10
CA ALA A 462 -23.90 5.12 -27.98
C ALA A 462 -25.13 5.99 -27.72
N ASN A 463 -24.97 7.32 -27.73
CA ASN A 463 -26.10 8.25 -27.63
C ASN A 463 -27.10 8.05 -28.78
N GLN A 464 -26.61 7.91 -30.01
CA GLN A 464 -27.45 7.70 -31.18
C GLN A 464 -28.25 6.40 -31.08
N ALA A 465 -27.63 5.30 -30.64
CA ALA A 465 -28.31 4.02 -30.47
C ALA A 465 -29.49 4.12 -29.48
N VAL A 466 -29.27 4.71 -28.30
CA VAL A 466 -30.33 4.91 -27.30
C VAL A 466 -31.40 5.91 -27.79
N TYR A 467 -30.98 6.98 -28.48
CA TYR A 467 -31.89 7.96 -29.05
C TYR A 467 -32.79 7.36 -30.12
N GLU A 468 -32.26 6.56 -31.04
CA GLU A 468 -33.02 5.90 -32.09
C GLU A 468 -34.02 4.90 -31.52
N LEU A 469 -33.63 4.13 -30.50
CA LEU A 469 -34.54 3.19 -29.85
C LEU A 469 -35.71 3.92 -29.14
N ASN A 470 -35.43 5.09 -28.53
CA ASN A 470 -36.48 5.97 -28.01
C ASN A 470 -37.46 6.41 -29.11
N GLN A 471 -36.95 6.78 -30.30
CA GLN A 471 -37.77 7.18 -31.43
C GLN A 471 -38.62 6.01 -31.97
N GLN A 472 -38.02 4.84 -32.15
CA GLN A 472 -38.69 3.64 -32.65
C GLN A 472 -39.83 3.19 -31.72
N GLN A 473 -39.63 3.30 -30.40
CA GLN A 473 -40.64 2.93 -29.41
C GLN A 473 -41.61 4.08 -29.07
N LEU A 474 -41.54 5.20 -29.78
CA LEU A 474 -42.41 6.38 -29.59
C LEU A 474 -42.41 6.88 -28.13
N ARG A 475 -41.27 6.79 -27.44
CA ARG A 475 -41.10 7.27 -26.07
C ARG A 475 -41.00 8.80 -26.09
N LEU A 476 -41.88 9.47 -25.34
CA LEU A 476 -41.99 10.94 -25.32
C LEU A 476 -41.83 11.50 -23.90
N GLY A 477 -41.26 12.71 -23.79
CA GLY A 477 -41.10 13.42 -22.52
C GLY A 477 -40.36 12.57 -21.47
N LEU A 478 -40.94 12.46 -20.28
CA LEU A 478 -40.38 11.70 -19.15
C LEU A 478 -40.33 10.18 -19.35
N LYS A 479 -40.92 9.66 -20.45
CA LYS A 479 -40.84 8.23 -20.80
C LYS A 479 -39.61 7.89 -21.64
N ARG A 480 -38.85 8.89 -22.09
CA ARG A 480 -37.59 8.63 -22.79
C ARG A 480 -36.62 7.99 -21.80
N MET A 481 -35.98 6.91 -22.24
CA MET A 481 -34.87 6.34 -21.51
C MET A 481 -33.59 7.12 -21.81
N GLY A 482 -32.69 7.12 -20.86
CA GLY A 482 -31.35 7.63 -20.99
C GLY A 482 -30.44 6.94 -20.01
N THR A 483 -29.15 7.25 -20.10
CA THR A 483 -28.15 6.73 -19.17
C THR A 483 -27.03 7.73 -19.01
N THR A 484 -26.38 7.71 -17.86
CA THR A 484 -25.05 8.32 -17.69
C THR A 484 -24.00 7.48 -18.43
N LEU A 485 -22.77 7.98 -18.45
CA LEU A 485 -21.58 7.28 -18.86
C LEU A 485 -20.40 7.80 -18.05
N VAL A 486 -19.65 6.89 -17.44
CA VAL A 486 -18.26 7.12 -17.08
C VAL A 486 -17.42 5.97 -17.61
N MET A 487 -16.33 6.31 -18.29
CA MET A 487 -15.48 5.34 -18.99
C MET A 487 -14.02 5.63 -18.71
N LEU A 488 -13.24 4.56 -18.54
CA LEU A 488 -11.78 4.59 -18.39
C LEU A 488 -11.16 3.66 -19.43
N LEU A 489 -10.25 4.22 -20.23
CA LEU A 489 -9.39 3.49 -21.15
C LEU A 489 -7.95 3.52 -20.61
N ILE A 490 -7.27 2.39 -20.61
CA ILE A 490 -5.86 2.26 -20.23
C ILE A 490 -5.11 1.59 -21.38
N GLN A 491 -3.97 2.18 -21.79
CA GLN A 491 -3.00 1.59 -22.72
C GLN A 491 -1.58 1.84 -22.17
N GLY A 492 -0.93 0.80 -21.65
CA GLY A 492 0.29 0.97 -20.88
C GLY A 492 0.06 1.96 -19.72
N THR A 493 0.93 2.95 -19.53
CA THR A 493 0.73 3.97 -18.47
C THR A 493 -0.21 5.10 -18.86
N GLN A 494 -0.70 5.16 -20.10
CA GLN A 494 -1.62 6.19 -20.53
C GLN A 494 -3.05 5.82 -20.15
N ALA A 495 -3.78 6.78 -19.60
CA ALA A 495 -5.19 6.64 -19.27
C ALA A 495 -6.01 7.78 -19.91
N ALA A 496 -7.21 7.45 -20.39
CA ALA A 496 -8.19 8.38 -20.91
C ALA A 496 -9.53 8.14 -20.22
N VAL A 497 -10.20 9.22 -19.86
CA VAL A 497 -11.49 9.21 -19.18
C VAL A 497 -12.49 9.92 -20.07
N ALA A 498 -13.67 9.34 -20.25
CA ALA A 498 -14.80 9.99 -20.89
C ALA A 498 -16.01 9.98 -19.96
N HIS A 499 -16.75 11.09 -19.89
CA HIS A 499 -17.83 11.26 -18.93
C HIS A 499 -19.03 12.04 -19.48
N VAL A 500 -20.24 11.55 -19.19
CA VAL A 500 -21.53 12.21 -19.42
C VAL A 500 -22.49 11.83 -18.28
N GLY A 501 -22.82 12.75 -17.39
CA GLY A 501 -23.80 12.51 -16.32
C GLY A 501 -23.23 12.90 -14.96
N ASP A 502 -23.58 12.16 -13.92
CA ASP A 502 -23.16 12.33 -12.53
C ASP A 502 -22.50 11.07 -11.96
N SER A 503 -22.36 10.00 -12.73
CA SER A 503 -21.48 8.88 -12.36
C SER A 503 -20.02 9.32 -12.37
N ARG A 504 -19.26 8.94 -11.35
CA ARG A 504 -17.95 9.55 -11.08
C ARG A 504 -16.78 8.61 -11.36
N LEU A 505 -15.66 9.20 -11.74
CA LEU A 505 -14.35 8.54 -11.69
C LEU A 505 -13.50 9.17 -10.59
N TYR A 506 -12.98 8.33 -9.70
CA TYR A 506 -12.01 8.72 -8.68
C TYR A 506 -10.64 8.10 -8.97
N ARG A 507 -9.60 8.81 -8.57
CA ARG A 507 -8.23 8.34 -8.51
C ARG A 507 -7.74 8.43 -7.07
N LEU A 508 -7.27 7.31 -6.54
CA LEU A 508 -6.60 7.25 -5.25
C LEU A 508 -5.14 6.87 -5.46
N THR A 509 -4.24 7.68 -4.91
CA THR A 509 -2.81 7.34 -4.77
C THR A 509 -2.35 7.59 -3.35
N LEU A 510 -1.26 6.95 -2.92
CA LEU A 510 -0.70 7.17 -1.58
C LEU A 510 -0.27 8.63 -1.38
N HIS A 511 0.24 9.29 -2.42
CA HIS A 511 0.75 10.65 -2.31
C HIS A 511 -0.33 11.73 -2.43
N ARG A 512 -1.38 11.51 -3.24
CA ARG A 512 -2.43 12.51 -3.48
C ARG A 512 -3.69 12.30 -2.65
N GLY A 513 -3.88 11.11 -2.07
CA GLY A 513 -5.16 10.73 -1.50
C GLY A 513 -6.23 10.52 -2.58
N LEU A 514 -7.49 10.56 -2.17
CA LEU A 514 -8.64 10.39 -3.07
C LEU A 514 -8.92 11.71 -3.82
N GLU A 515 -8.99 11.63 -5.14
CA GLU A 515 -9.26 12.76 -6.03
C GLU A 515 -10.39 12.39 -7.00
N GLN A 516 -11.42 13.22 -7.08
CA GLN A 516 -12.45 13.10 -8.12
C GLN A 516 -11.90 13.65 -9.44
N VAL A 517 -11.90 12.82 -10.49
CA VAL A 517 -11.36 13.15 -11.82
C VAL A 517 -12.43 13.77 -12.72
N THR A 518 -13.67 13.28 -12.64
CA THR A 518 -14.82 13.80 -13.39
C THR A 518 -15.47 14.99 -12.67
N ILE A 519 -16.26 15.77 -13.40
CA ILE A 519 -17.07 16.85 -12.85
C ILE A 519 -18.50 16.60 -13.28
N ASP A 520 -19.41 16.54 -12.32
CA ASP A 520 -20.77 16.09 -12.56
C ASP A 520 -21.54 17.08 -13.46
N HIS A 521 -22.34 16.53 -14.37
CA HIS A 521 -23.14 17.28 -15.32
C HIS A 521 -24.51 17.61 -14.74
N GLU A 522 -24.54 18.29 -13.58
CA GLU A 522 -25.76 18.67 -12.86
C GLU A 522 -26.06 20.17 -12.97
N VAL A 523 -27.29 20.56 -12.62
CA VAL A 523 -27.67 21.98 -12.54
C VAL A 523 -26.82 22.71 -11.51
N GLY A 524 -26.57 22.11 -10.34
CA GLY A 524 -25.74 22.69 -9.27
C GLY A 524 -24.33 23.01 -9.78
N GLN A 525 -23.66 22.01 -10.34
CA GLN A 525 -22.30 22.16 -10.89
C GLN A 525 -22.22 23.16 -12.04
N ARG A 526 -23.25 23.24 -12.88
CA ARG A 526 -23.35 24.28 -13.93
C ARG A 526 -23.44 25.69 -13.34
N GLU A 527 -24.21 25.89 -12.28
CA GLU A 527 -24.30 27.20 -11.64
C GLU A 527 -23.00 27.58 -10.92
N ILE A 528 -22.29 26.62 -10.32
CA ILE A 528 -20.93 26.81 -9.79
C ILE A 528 -19.98 27.30 -10.87
N SER A 529 -20.02 26.65 -12.04
CA SER A 529 -19.21 27.04 -13.20
C SER A 529 -19.53 28.44 -13.73
N ARG A 530 -20.70 29.01 -13.38
CA ARG A 530 -21.11 30.39 -13.68
C ARG A 530 -20.76 31.39 -12.57
N GLY A 531 -20.07 30.93 -11.52
CA GLY A 531 -19.61 31.75 -10.39
C GLY A 531 -20.60 31.84 -9.23
N VAL A 532 -21.61 30.96 -9.17
CA VAL A 532 -22.47 30.84 -7.99
C VAL A 532 -21.73 30.03 -6.92
N ASP A 533 -21.82 30.45 -5.66
CA ASP A 533 -21.24 29.70 -4.55
C ASP A 533 -21.87 28.30 -4.44
N ALA A 534 -21.07 27.28 -4.11
CA ALA A 534 -21.51 25.89 -4.06
C ALA A 534 -22.69 25.68 -3.10
N SER A 535 -22.68 26.35 -1.94
CA SER A 535 -23.78 26.22 -0.96
C SER A 535 -25.10 26.75 -1.51
N ILE A 536 -25.05 27.82 -2.32
CA ILE A 536 -26.23 28.40 -2.97
C ILE A 536 -26.67 27.52 -4.15
N ALA A 537 -25.73 27.06 -4.96
CA ALA A 537 -26.02 26.23 -6.13
C ALA A 537 -26.74 24.93 -5.74
N TYR A 538 -26.26 24.23 -4.71
CA TYR A 538 -26.85 22.98 -4.23
C TYR A 538 -28.05 23.16 -3.28
N SER A 539 -28.35 24.39 -2.83
CA SER A 539 -29.60 24.67 -2.11
C SER A 539 -30.86 24.66 -2.98
N ARG A 540 -30.69 24.62 -4.31
CA ARG A 540 -31.79 24.63 -5.27
C ARG A 540 -32.47 23.26 -5.32
N SER A 541 -33.79 23.25 -5.47
CA SER A 541 -34.56 22.00 -5.60
C SER A 541 -34.24 21.19 -6.87
N ASP A 542 -33.68 21.85 -7.89
CA ASP A 542 -33.30 21.23 -9.16
C ASP A 542 -31.79 20.98 -9.27
N ALA A 543 -31.01 21.18 -8.19
CA ALA A 543 -29.54 21.13 -8.24
C ALA A 543 -29.00 19.82 -8.83
N TYR A 544 -29.53 18.69 -8.36
CA TYR A 544 -29.14 17.34 -8.78
C TYR A 544 -29.81 16.88 -10.09
N GLN A 545 -30.46 17.78 -10.84
CA GLN A 545 -31.00 17.40 -12.14
C GLN A 545 -29.86 17.32 -13.18
N LEU A 546 -29.77 16.18 -13.85
CA LEU A 546 -28.86 15.99 -14.96
C LEU A 546 -29.09 17.01 -16.08
N THR A 547 -27.99 17.60 -16.53
CA THR A 547 -27.94 18.56 -17.64
C THR A 547 -27.64 17.88 -18.97
N GLN A 548 -26.99 16.71 -18.92
CA GLN A 548 -26.67 15.87 -20.06
C GLN A 548 -26.79 14.40 -19.69
N ALA A 549 -27.21 13.59 -20.67
CA ALA A 549 -27.26 12.14 -20.59
C ALA A 549 -27.34 11.54 -21.99
N LEU A 550 -26.93 10.29 -22.15
CA LEU A 550 -27.00 9.56 -23.41
C LEU A 550 -28.43 9.11 -23.69
N GLY A 551 -28.98 9.46 -24.85
CA GLY A 551 -30.23 8.92 -25.38
C GLY A 551 -31.46 9.85 -25.40
N PRO A 552 -31.74 10.68 -24.36
CA PRO A 552 -32.92 11.54 -24.36
C PRO A 552 -32.94 12.58 -25.48
N ARG A 553 -31.78 12.99 -25.99
CA ARG A 553 -31.62 13.99 -27.05
C ARG A 553 -30.63 13.49 -28.12
N ASN A 554 -30.65 14.13 -29.28
CA ASN A 554 -29.71 13.80 -30.35
C ASN A 554 -28.28 14.26 -30.00
N GLN A 555 -27.30 13.85 -30.82
CA GLN A 555 -25.87 14.12 -30.57
C GLN A 555 -25.53 15.61 -30.41
N ASN A 556 -26.29 16.53 -31.03
CA ASN A 556 -26.01 17.97 -30.96
C ASN A 556 -26.31 18.57 -29.57
N ALA A 557 -26.92 17.78 -28.67
CA ALA A 557 -27.30 18.20 -27.33
C ALA A 557 -26.42 17.57 -26.23
N ILE A 558 -25.41 16.79 -26.60
CA ILE A 558 -24.43 16.20 -25.68
C ILE A 558 -23.03 16.70 -26.01
N SER A 559 -22.22 16.94 -24.98
CA SER A 559 -20.82 17.34 -25.11
C SER A 559 -20.03 16.54 -24.09
N PRO A 560 -19.52 15.36 -24.45
CA PRO A 560 -18.77 14.52 -23.51
C PRO A 560 -17.48 15.21 -23.06
N ASP A 561 -17.16 15.04 -21.79
CA ASP A 561 -15.88 15.49 -21.23
C ASP A 561 -14.84 14.39 -21.39
N VAL A 562 -13.69 14.72 -22.00
CA VAL A 562 -12.57 13.79 -22.16
C VAL A 562 -11.33 14.33 -21.45
N LYS A 563 -10.67 13.49 -20.64
CA LYS A 563 -9.43 13.83 -19.93
C LYS A 563 -8.39 12.75 -20.10
N PHE A 564 -7.14 13.14 -20.31
CA PHE A 564 -5.99 12.25 -20.39
C PHE A 564 -5.08 12.44 -19.18
N PHE A 565 -4.54 11.35 -18.65
CA PHE A 565 -3.47 11.40 -17.66
C PHE A 565 -2.54 10.20 -17.77
N THR A 566 -1.34 10.34 -17.20
CA THR A 566 -0.37 9.24 -17.10
C THR A 566 -0.41 8.65 -15.68
N ILE A 567 -0.42 7.33 -15.58
CA ILE A 567 -0.26 6.58 -14.33
C ILE A 567 1.23 6.55 -14.00
N THR A 568 1.64 7.36 -13.02
CA THR A 568 3.05 7.53 -12.62
C THR A 568 3.40 6.85 -11.31
N GLU A 569 2.40 6.41 -10.55
CA GLU A 569 2.53 5.74 -9.26
C GLU A 569 1.40 4.71 -9.11
N ASP A 570 1.54 3.82 -8.14
CA ASP A 570 0.52 2.83 -7.82
C ASP A 570 -0.80 3.53 -7.52
N SER A 571 -1.83 3.16 -8.27
CA SER A 571 -3.10 3.88 -8.29
C SER A 571 -4.27 2.90 -8.16
N LEU A 572 -5.28 3.29 -7.40
CA LEU A 572 -6.61 2.70 -7.44
C LEU A 572 -7.54 3.67 -8.16
N LEU A 573 -8.09 3.25 -9.30
CA LEU A 573 -9.06 4.01 -10.08
C LEU A 573 -10.44 3.41 -9.83
N LEU A 574 -11.43 4.25 -9.56
CA LEU A 574 -12.78 3.82 -9.22
C LEU A 574 -13.77 4.46 -10.17
N LEU A 575 -14.63 3.67 -10.80
CA LEU A 575 -15.80 4.16 -11.52
C LEU A 575 -17.02 3.80 -10.69
N VAL A 576 -17.88 4.77 -10.41
CA VAL A 576 -18.98 4.59 -9.45
C VAL A 576 -20.26 5.27 -9.95
N SER A 577 -21.43 4.66 -9.72
CA SER A 577 -22.73 5.33 -9.88
C SER A 577 -23.02 6.27 -8.70
N ASP A 578 -24.03 7.13 -8.85
CA ASP A 578 -24.44 8.07 -7.81
C ASP A 578 -24.87 7.35 -6.52
N GLY A 579 -25.43 6.14 -6.62
CA GLY A 579 -25.78 5.30 -5.48
C GLY A 579 -24.58 4.94 -4.59
N LEU A 580 -23.34 5.05 -5.08
CA LEU A 580 -22.16 4.97 -4.21
C LEU A 580 -21.62 6.36 -3.82
N SER A 581 -21.56 7.33 -4.74
CA SER A 581 -20.91 8.62 -4.48
C SER A 581 -21.77 9.66 -3.76
N ASP A 582 -23.09 9.50 -3.75
CA ASP A 582 -24.01 10.40 -3.08
C ASP A 582 -23.69 10.57 -1.60
N ASN A 583 -24.05 11.74 -1.05
CA ASN A 583 -23.76 12.12 0.34
C ASN A 583 -22.26 12.13 0.69
N ASP A 584 -21.40 12.36 -0.31
CA ASP A 584 -19.94 12.42 -0.17
C ASP A 584 -19.36 11.17 0.51
N LEU A 585 -19.95 10.00 0.24
CA LEU A 585 -19.68 8.77 0.97
C LEU A 585 -18.21 8.35 0.87
N LEU A 586 -17.62 8.44 -0.33
CA LEU A 586 -16.23 8.08 -0.54
C LEU A 586 -15.26 9.13 0.02
N GLU A 587 -15.63 10.41 0.00
CA GLU A 587 -14.85 11.49 0.56
C GLU A 587 -14.80 11.40 2.09
N ILE A 588 -15.90 10.95 2.71
CA ILE A 588 -16.00 10.80 4.17
C ILE A 588 -15.36 9.49 4.65
N TYR A 589 -15.63 8.37 3.99
CA TYR A 589 -15.23 7.04 4.48
C TYR A 589 -14.12 6.38 3.67
N GLY A 590 -13.81 6.88 2.47
CA GLY A 590 -12.94 6.21 1.50
C GLY A 590 -11.52 5.97 2.00
N GLN A 591 -11.02 6.75 2.96
CA GLN A 591 -9.69 6.50 3.54
C GLN A 591 -9.58 5.11 4.19
N ASN A 592 -10.64 4.65 4.86
CA ASN A 592 -10.64 3.36 5.56
C ASN A 592 -10.86 2.18 4.62
N TYR A 593 -11.70 2.36 3.59
CA TYR A 593 -12.10 1.29 2.68
C TYR A 593 -11.19 1.17 1.46
N LEU A 594 -10.60 2.28 0.98
CA LEU A 594 -9.89 2.31 -0.30
C LEU A 594 -8.37 2.22 -0.18
N ILE A 595 -7.76 2.76 0.90
CA ILE A 595 -6.31 2.69 1.09
C ILE A 595 -5.80 1.23 1.18
N PRO A 596 -6.45 0.31 1.93
CA PRO A 596 -5.99 -1.07 1.98
C PRO A 596 -5.91 -1.69 0.58
N LEU A 597 -6.91 -1.40 -0.26
CA LEU A 597 -7.03 -1.94 -1.63
C LEU A 597 -5.90 -1.54 -2.57
N LEU A 598 -5.08 -0.54 -2.21
CA LEU A 598 -3.86 -0.21 -2.96
C LEU A 598 -2.80 -1.31 -2.87
N HIS A 599 -2.78 -2.15 -1.82
CA HIS A 599 -1.79 -3.22 -1.65
C HIS A 599 -2.18 -4.46 -2.44
N SER A 600 -1.25 -5.14 -3.10
CA SER A 600 -1.60 -6.21 -4.06
C SER A 600 -2.14 -7.49 -3.40
N ASP A 601 -1.83 -7.72 -2.13
CA ASP A 601 -2.37 -8.79 -1.29
C ASP A 601 -3.87 -8.60 -0.96
N SER A 602 -4.39 -7.39 -1.13
CA SER A 602 -5.80 -7.10 -0.89
C SER A 602 -6.69 -7.65 -2.01
N ASN A 603 -7.80 -8.26 -1.61
CA ASN A 603 -8.81 -8.82 -2.50
C ASN A 603 -9.78 -7.73 -2.98
N LEU A 604 -9.74 -7.40 -4.27
CA LEU A 604 -10.58 -6.33 -4.83
C LEU A 604 -12.07 -6.69 -4.84
N GLU A 605 -12.42 -7.97 -4.99
CA GLU A 605 -13.81 -8.44 -4.97
C GLU A 605 -14.44 -8.32 -3.58
N GLN A 606 -13.65 -8.51 -2.52
CA GLN A 606 -14.05 -8.23 -1.14
C GLN A 606 -14.22 -6.73 -0.93
N GLY A 607 -13.28 -5.91 -1.42
CA GLY A 607 -13.41 -4.45 -1.36
C GLY A 607 -14.66 -3.92 -2.06
N VAL A 608 -14.98 -4.46 -3.24
CA VAL A 608 -16.24 -4.17 -3.96
C VAL A 608 -17.46 -4.48 -3.09
N ARG A 609 -17.50 -5.66 -2.47
CA ARG A 609 -18.63 -6.06 -1.59
C ARG A 609 -18.76 -5.13 -0.39
N GLU A 610 -17.65 -4.78 0.25
CA GLU A 610 -17.64 -3.86 1.40
C GLU A 610 -18.12 -2.46 1.01
N LEU A 611 -17.74 -1.96 -0.17
CA LEU A 611 -18.22 -0.67 -0.68
C LEU A 611 -19.73 -0.70 -0.99
N ILE A 612 -20.22 -1.79 -1.58
CA ILE A 612 -21.66 -1.98 -1.83
C ILE A 612 -22.43 -2.04 -0.51
N ASP A 613 -21.93 -2.79 0.48
CA ASP A 613 -22.55 -2.89 1.80
C ASP A 613 -22.57 -1.53 2.52
N LEU A 614 -21.48 -0.76 2.40
CA LEU A 614 -21.40 0.61 2.90
C LEU A 614 -22.45 1.50 2.22
N ALA A 615 -22.49 1.54 0.90
CA ALA A 615 -23.48 2.34 0.18
C ALA A 615 -24.91 1.89 0.47
N ASN A 616 -25.16 0.60 0.65
CA ASN A 616 -26.47 0.12 1.08
C ASN A 616 -26.90 0.63 2.47
N GLN A 617 -25.96 1.00 3.34
CA GLN A 617 -26.28 1.60 4.64
C GLN A 617 -26.70 3.07 4.52
N TYR A 618 -26.10 3.83 3.61
CA TYR A 618 -26.30 5.29 3.50
C TYR A 618 -27.17 5.69 2.30
N ASN A 619 -26.92 5.09 1.13
CA ASN A 619 -27.47 5.42 -0.18
C ASN A 619 -28.31 4.29 -0.79
N GLY A 620 -28.70 3.26 -0.02
CA GLY A 620 -29.50 2.12 -0.51
C GLY A 620 -30.90 2.47 -1.02
N HIS A 621 -31.20 3.75 -1.27
CA HIS A 621 -32.34 4.18 -2.06
C HIS A 621 -32.13 4.06 -3.57
N ASP A 622 -30.89 3.98 -4.05
CA ASP A 622 -30.56 3.83 -5.47
C ASP A 622 -29.86 2.51 -5.81
N ASN A 623 -29.69 2.26 -7.11
CA ASN A 623 -28.81 1.23 -7.63
C ASN A 623 -27.35 1.61 -7.34
N ILE A 624 -26.53 0.62 -7.01
CA ILE A 624 -25.16 0.83 -6.55
C ILE A 624 -24.24 0.03 -7.46
N THR A 625 -23.37 0.70 -8.20
CA THR A 625 -22.38 0.06 -9.06
C THR A 625 -21.01 0.64 -8.83
N VAL A 626 -20.01 -0.25 -8.74
CA VAL A 626 -18.60 0.11 -8.56
C VAL A 626 -17.71 -0.77 -9.43
N ILE A 627 -16.73 -0.14 -10.08
CA ILE A 627 -15.60 -0.81 -10.73
C ILE A 627 -14.33 -0.30 -10.06
N LEU A 628 -13.56 -1.21 -9.47
CA LEU A 628 -12.22 -0.96 -8.97
C LEU A 628 -11.20 -1.40 -10.00
N VAL A 629 -10.22 -0.56 -10.29
CA VAL A 629 -9.08 -0.88 -11.16
C VAL A 629 -7.79 -0.53 -10.42
N ARG A 630 -7.03 -1.55 -10.05
CA ARG A 630 -5.72 -1.41 -9.40
C ARG A 630 -4.63 -1.45 -10.45
N ALA A 631 -3.99 -0.31 -10.67
CA ALA A 631 -2.88 -0.15 -11.59
C ALA A 631 -1.57 -0.04 -10.80
N LYS A 632 -0.68 -1.02 -10.98
CA LYS A 632 0.65 -1.04 -10.37
C LYS A 632 1.67 -0.60 -11.39
N VAL A 633 2.63 0.21 -10.97
CA VAL A 633 3.70 0.68 -11.85
C VAL A 633 5.07 0.30 -11.30
N CYS A 634 6.00 0.12 -12.22
CA CYS A 634 7.42 -0.01 -11.92
C CYS A 634 8.22 0.90 -12.86
N PRO A 635 9.45 1.29 -12.49
CA PRO A 635 10.31 2.04 -13.41
C PRO A 635 10.44 1.29 -14.74
N ASN A 636 10.04 1.95 -15.84
CA ASN A 636 10.18 1.45 -17.19
C ASN A 636 11.66 1.22 -17.44
N MET A 637 11.94 0.01 -17.87
CA MET A 637 13.26 -0.55 -17.92
C MET A 637 13.98 -0.11 -19.21
N ASN A 638 13.30 0.52 -20.17
CA ASN A 638 13.75 0.79 -21.54
C ASN A 638 14.08 2.28 -21.88
N SER A 639 14.04 3.19 -20.90
CA SER A 639 14.18 4.65 -21.15
C SER A 639 15.51 5.23 -20.71
#